data_AF-A0A0F9E4X5-F1
#
_entry.id   AF-A0A0F9E4X5-F1
#
_cell.length_a   1.000
_cell.length_b   1.000
_cell.length_c   1.000
_cell.angle_alpha   90.00
_cell.angle_beta   90.00
_cell.angle_gamma   90.00
#
_symmetry.space_group_name_H-M   'P 1'
#
loop_
_entity.id
_entity.type
_entity.pdbx_description
1 polymer ?
#
loop_
_entity_poly.entity_id
_entity_poly.type
_entity_poly.pdbx_seq_one_letter_code
_entity_poly.pdbx_strand_id
1 'polypeptide(L)'
;VYCTDVSGDTEHRFFIRSDGQMEWGPGNAAQDTNLYRSTANVLKTDDAFTCAALTATTVDTTGRLAVVAAADSSFTGGGKVGIGTTSPDDMLHVKDTSAGQMVIFENSSNAGWLTYKEGATARGYLGYGGTSLASVSPAQTDMVLRAQSSLVFAAGGGTTALIIDTSQNFDFRTGTTKFNTVTYTWPASPGAAGNVLSWNAGGVLSWTAAGSGTVSGTGTAGKIAKWSAASNIVDSLITESGSNIGINAPTPGQKLSVEGDGTGDESVVRINNQGNYVCRLWLRNAARSAYLSIGSTPADTIATGLLAHSLSLGQGAAISPIQFWNGSPASVKVTILTDGYVGMGTASPAATLHIVSIAAPQMYVSYDGTIVDPTPADATTTRFLKIGHGDIIAHANATANNWLTIGMKGGKDTEGIHFDTGLTLTTRVFIRRDGYVGIGTTSPSSAFHQVGGGALYTGDARIGGSSVNFGIELFYNQDGATSGSVYCSPGYSNASILFKLGAGSGNTDQLVLKGDGTVGIGQAAPEGTLHVDHATAATIVVGRTGYVPEIRAGGTNTDLRLSAVGTGGWIGLRTQGVDRLTISADGIPTFTTALPTSSTIAKVQSVAGGTGITSTGGETPSLSVDASQTQITAVGTLATGVWNASVIAAAKIGAHGSAQHTGTIGAFTQ
;
A
#
# COMPACT_ATOMS: atom_id res chain seq x y z
N VAL A 1 122.10 -98.91 -37.54
CA VAL A 1 121.80 -98.56 -38.94
C VAL A 1 121.82 -99.84 -39.75
N TYR A 2 120.76 -100.12 -40.51
CA TYR A 2 120.65 -101.32 -41.38
C TYR A 2 120.42 -100.84 -42.81
N CYS A 3 121.20 -101.35 -43.76
CA CYS A 3 121.04 -101.07 -45.19
C CYS A 3 121.01 -102.38 -45.97
N THR A 4 120.32 -102.37 -47.11
CA THR A 4 120.39 -103.45 -48.09
C THR A 4 120.95 -102.93 -49.42
N ASP A 5 122.03 -103.55 -49.87
CA ASP A 5 122.69 -103.25 -51.14
C ASP A 5 122.80 -104.53 -51.99
N VAL A 6 122.65 -104.37 -53.30
CA VAL A 6 122.96 -105.41 -54.28
C VAL A 6 124.21 -104.97 -55.06
N SER A 7 125.06 -105.93 -55.47
CA SER A 7 126.28 -105.64 -56.23
C SER A 7 125.95 -104.81 -57.49
N GLY A 8 126.46 -103.57 -57.54
CA GLY A 8 126.20 -102.61 -58.61
C GLY A 8 125.29 -101.44 -58.22
N ASP A 9 124.67 -101.48 -57.03
CA ASP A 9 123.90 -100.36 -56.51
C ASP A 9 124.82 -99.17 -56.16
N THR A 10 124.34 -97.95 -56.41
CA THR A 10 125.01 -96.69 -56.03
C THR A 10 124.35 -96.03 -54.82
N GLU A 11 123.14 -96.49 -54.44
CA GLU A 11 122.37 -96.01 -53.30
C GLU A 11 121.69 -97.20 -52.59
N HIS A 12 121.39 -97.08 -51.29
CA HIS A 12 120.73 -98.14 -50.53
C HIS A 12 119.27 -98.34 -50.98
N ARG A 13 118.86 -99.58 -51.27
CA ARG A 13 117.46 -99.88 -51.68
C ARG A 13 116.47 -99.79 -50.53
N PHE A 14 116.87 -100.28 -49.37
CA PHE A 14 116.13 -100.12 -48.12
C PHE A 14 117.09 -99.70 -47.04
N PHE A 15 116.79 -98.58 -46.41
CA PHE A 15 117.67 -97.94 -45.46
C PHE A 15 116.90 -97.57 -44.19
N ILE A 16 117.37 -98.10 -43.06
CA ILE A 16 116.90 -97.69 -41.73
C ILE A 16 117.99 -96.84 -41.08
N ARG A 17 117.71 -95.54 -41.04
CA ARG A 17 118.56 -94.52 -40.39
C ARG A 17 118.60 -94.72 -38.88
N SER A 18 119.58 -94.08 -38.22
CA SER A 18 119.73 -94.16 -36.76
C SER A 18 118.58 -93.51 -35.99
N ASP A 19 117.83 -92.61 -36.61
CA ASP A 19 116.62 -91.98 -36.06
C ASP A 19 115.34 -92.82 -36.24
N GLY A 20 115.45 -93.99 -36.90
CA GLY A 20 114.34 -94.90 -37.18
C GLY A 20 113.55 -94.56 -38.45
N GLN A 21 113.97 -93.55 -39.21
CA GLN A 21 113.40 -93.28 -40.54
C GLN A 21 113.73 -94.46 -41.47
N MET A 22 112.67 -95.01 -42.05
CA MET A 22 112.72 -96.07 -43.05
C MET A 22 112.59 -95.43 -44.42
N GLU A 23 113.53 -95.71 -45.30
CA GLU A 23 113.56 -95.17 -46.66
C GLU A 23 113.74 -96.31 -47.65
N TRP A 24 112.95 -96.28 -48.71
CA TRP A 24 113.00 -97.24 -49.81
C TRP A 24 113.27 -96.50 -51.11
N GLY A 25 114.07 -97.13 -51.97
CA GLY A 25 114.37 -96.63 -53.30
C GLY A 25 114.81 -97.74 -54.26
N PRO A 26 115.01 -97.42 -55.54
CA PRO A 26 115.32 -98.40 -56.57
C PRO A 26 116.77 -98.91 -56.56
N GLY A 27 117.66 -98.33 -55.74
CA GLY A 27 119.08 -98.73 -55.59
C GLY A 27 120.06 -98.04 -56.55
N ASN A 28 119.56 -97.35 -57.56
CA ASN A 28 120.33 -96.53 -58.51
C ASN A 28 119.98 -95.03 -58.45
N ALA A 29 119.09 -94.64 -57.55
CA ALA A 29 118.68 -93.25 -57.28
C ALA A 29 118.38 -93.10 -55.78
N ALA A 30 118.35 -91.85 -55.31
CA ALA A 30 118.00 -91.53 -53.93
C ALA A 30 116.64 -92.15 -53.55
N GLN A 31 116.49 -92.54 -52.29
CA GLN A 31 115.24 -93.11 -51.79
C GLN A 31 114.10 -92.08 -51.94
N ASP A 32 112.97 -92.52 -52.49
CA ASP A 32 111.82 -91.68 -52.85
C ASP A 32 110.57 -92.00 -52.03
N THR A 33 110.60 -93.10 -51.28
CA THR A 33 109.52 -93.50 -50.39
C THR A 33 110.05 -93.54 -48.97
N ASN A 34 109.36 -92.91 -48.03
CA ASN A 34 109.78 -92.92 -46.64
C ASN A 34 108.64 -93.17 -45.67
N LEU A 35 109.00 -93.68 -44.50
CA LEU A 35 108.10 -93.84 -43.37
C LEU A 35 108.92 -93.62 -42.10
N TYR A 36 108.56 -92.59 -41.35
CA TYR A 36 109.32 -92.20 -40.18
C TYR A 36 108.42 -91.65 -39.11
N ARG A 37 108.94 -91.70 -37.88
CA ARG A 37 108.30 -91.04 -36.76
C ARG A 37 108.67 -89.57 -36.77
N SER A 38 107.75 -88.69 -37.17
CA SER A 38 108.04 -87.25 -37.24
C SER A 38 108.10 -86.59 -35.86
N THR A 39 107.27 -87.05 -34.92
CA THR A 39 107.23 -86.64 -33.51
C THR A 39 106.72 -87.79 -32.63
N ALA A 40 106.64 -87.65 -31.30
CA ALA A 40 106.12 -88.71 -30.44
C ALA A 40 104.71 -89.14 -30.88
N ASN A 41 104.48 -90.44 -31.08
CA ASN A 41 103.21 -91.04 -31.51
C ASN A 41 102.70 -90.66 -32.91
N VAL A 42 103.51 -89.99 -33.75
CA VAL A 42 103.10 -89.61 -35.11
C VAL A 42 103.99 -90.29 -36.14
N LEU A 43 103.39 -91.11 -36.99
CA LEU A 43 104.01 -91.72 -38.16
C LEU A 43 103.75 -90.84 -39.39
N LYS A 44 104.75 -90.62 -40.23
CA LYS A 44 104.69 -89.76 -41.41
C LYS A 44 105.38 -90.40 -42.62
N THR A 45 104.84 -90.13 -43.81
CA THR A 45 105.52 -90.19 -45.10
C THR A 45 105.49 -88.78 -45.70
N ASP A 46 106.43 -88.43 -46.58
CA ASP A 46 106.50 -87.07 -47.13
C ASP A 46 105.45 -86.80 -48.23
N ASP A 47 104.95 -87.85 -48.88
CA ASP A 47 103.92 -87.77 -49.93
C ASP A 47 102.62 -88.49 -49.54
N ALA A 48 102.09 -89.36 -50.42
CA ALA A 48 100.81 -90.02 -50.23
C ALA A 48 100.96 -91.38 -49.52
N PHE A 49 100.21 -91.57 -48.42
CA PHE A 49 100.04 -92.88 -47.80
C PHE A 49 98.80 -93.58 -48.39
N THR A 50 99.01 -94.61 -49.21
CA THR A 50 97.92 -95.42 -49.77
C THR A 50 97.78 -96.74 -49.02
N CYS A 51 96.57 -97.06 -48.55
CA CYS A 51 96.25 -98.35 -47.92
C CYS A 51 94.85 -98.82 -48.34
N ALA A 52 94.60 -100.14 -48.35
CA ALA A 52 93.32 -100.69 -48.81
C ALA A 52 92.14 -100.29 -47.90
N ALA A 53 92.37 -100.27 -46.59
CA ALA A 53 91.42 -99.79 -45.60
C ALA A 53 92.19 -99.18 -44.42
N LEU A 54 91.94 -97.90 -44.12
CA LEU A 54 92.42 -97.26 -42.90
C LEU A 54 91.34 -97.36 -41.83
N THR A 55 91.53 -98.23 -40.84
CA THR A 55 90.67 -98.26 -39.64
C THR A 55 91.30 -97.39 -38.55
N ALA A 56 90.86 -96.14 -38.42
CA ALA A 56 91.28 -95.26 -37.33
C ALA A 56 90.41 -95.52 -36.09
N THR A 57 90.92 -96.24 -35.10
CA THR A 57 90.17 -96.64 -33.89
C THR A 57 90.27 -95.62 -32.74
N THR A 58 91.17 -94.65 -32.84
CA THR A 58 91.28 -93.53 -31.91
C THR A 58 91.54 -92.24 -32.69
N VAL A 59 90.54 -91.37 -32.64
CA VAL A 59 90.55 -89.99 -33.10
C VAL A 59 91.26 -89.14 -32.04
N ASP A 60 91.88 -88.02 -32.40
CA ASP A 60 92.59 -87.15 -31.45
C ASP A 60 91.71 -86.69 -30.25
N THR A 61 92.32 -86.07 -29.22
CA THR A 61 91.62 -85.57 -28.02
C THR A 61 90.56 -84.48 -28.28
N THR A 62 90.40 -84.08 -29.55
CA THR A 62 89.40 -83.12 -30.01
C THR A 62 88.32 -83.74 -30.91
N GLY A 63 88.35 -85.06 -31.12
CA GLY A 63 87.30 -85.79 -31.83
C GLY A 63 87.19 -85.46 -33.32
N ARG A 64 88.24 -84.88 -33.94
CA ARG A 64 88.25 -84.58 -35.38
C ARG A 64 88.94 -85.69 -36.17
N LEU A 65 88.21 -86.31 -37.10
CA LEU A 65 88.82 -86.93 -38.27
C LEU A 65 89.32 -85.80 -39.18
N ALA A 66 90.56 -85.36 -38.99
CA ALA A 66 91.21 -84.44 -39.90
C ALA A 66 91.60 -85.19 -41.18
N VAL A 67 90.65 -85.45 -42.08
CA VAL A 67 91.01 -85.71 -43.48
C VAL A 67 91.43 -84.37 -44.09
N VAL A 68 92.71 -84.02 -43.94
CA VAL A 68 93.32 -82.91 -44.67
C VAL A 68 93.58 -83.41 -46.09
N ALA A 69 92.52 -83.51 -46.90
CA ALA A 69 92.64 -83.63 -48.34
C ALA A 69 92.70 -82.21 -48.92
N ALA A 70 93.64 -81.98 -49.84
CA ALA A 70 93.73 -80.71 -50.55
C ALA A 70 92.43 -80.43 -51.35
N ALA A 71 91.96 -79.19 -51.21
CA ALA A 71 91.02 -78.44 -52.03
C ALA A 71 89.49 -78.73 -52.02
N ASP A 72 88.92 -79.95 -52.02
CA ASP A 72 87.45 -80.08 -52.13
C ASP A 72 86.84 -81.27 -51.37
N SER A 73 85.76 -81.03 -50.64
CA SER A 73 85.13 -81.92 -49.65
C SER A 73 84.31 -83.07 -50.28
N SER A 74 84.57 -84.34 -49.96
CA SER A 74 83.54 -85.40 -50.03
C SER A 74 83.99 -86.65 -49.29
N PHE A 75 83.16 -87.23 -48.41
CA PHE A 75 83.42 -88.57 -47.89
C PHE A 75 82.15 -89.44 -47.83
N THR A 76 81.52 -89.64 -48.98
CA THR A 76 81.19 -90.96 -49.55
C THR A 76 81.00 -90.78 -51.06
N GLY A 77 81.43 -91.73 -51.89
CA GLY A 77 81.61 -91.60 -53.34
C GLY A 77 80.34 -91.44 -54.20
N GLY A 78 79.54 -90.40 -53.96
CA GLY A 78 78.33 -90.07 -54.74
C GLY A 78 77.88 -88.60 -54.71
N GLY A 79 78.64 -87.71 -54.07
CA GLY A 79 78.38 -86.25 -54.09
C GLY A 79 77.34 -85.72 -53.10
N LYS A 80 76.78 -86.56 -52.21
CA LYS A 80 75.85 -86.15 -51.14
C LYS A 80 76.56 -86.09 -49.79
N VAL A 81 76.18 -85.12 -48.95
CA VAL A 81 76.67 -84.95 -47.57
C VAL A 81 75.54 -85.23 -46.59
N GLY A 82 75.68 -86.28 -45.79
CA GLY A 82 74.77 -86.61 -44.69
C GLY A 82 75.38 -86.22 -43.34
N ILE A 83 74.65 -85.43 -42.53
CA ILE A 83 75.03 -85.11 -41.15
C ILE A 83 73.92 -85.66 -40.25
N GLY A 84 74.25 -86.65 -39.41
CA GLY A 84 73.26 -87.36 -38.57
C GLY A 84 72.42 -88.43 -39.29
N THR A 85 72.72 -88.71 -40.57
CA THR A 85 72.11 -89.82 -41.35
C THR A 85 73.15 -90.46 -42.26
N THR A 86 73.05 -91.79 -42.44
CA THR A 86 73.89 -92.54 -43.39
C THR A 86 73.23 -92.71 -44.77
N SER A 87 71.98 -92.29 -44.91
CA SER A 87 71.22 -92.35 -46.18
C SER A 87 70.67 -90.96 -46.52
N PRO A 88 71.48 -90.06 -47.09
CA PRO A 88 71.02 -88.75 -47.50
C PRO A 88 70.13 -88.81 -48.75
N ASP A 89 68.90 -88.27 -48.65
CA ASP A 89 67.96 -88.22 -49.78
C ASP A 89 68.37 -87.12 -50.76
N ASP A 90 68.92 -86.01 -50.27
CA ASP A 90 69.38 -84.86 -51.05
C ASP A 90 70.89 -84.59 -50.93
N MET A 91 71.40 -83.64 -51.72
CA MET A 91 72.82 -83.26 -51.74
C MET A 91 73.37 -82.87 -50.36
N LEU A 92 72.54 -82.25 -49.52
CA LEU A 92 72.83 -82.02 -48.11
C LEU A 92 71.62 -82.48 -47.29
N HIS A 93 71.78 -83.55 -46.51
CA HIS A 93 70.74 -84.04 -45.59
C HIS A 93 71.27 -83.90 -44.16
N VAL A 94 70.73 -82.93 -43.41
CA VAL A 94 70.98 -82.79 -41.97
C VAL A 94 69.80 -83.34 -41.20
N LYS A 95 70.03 -84.38 -40.38
CA LYS A 95 68.99 -85.06 -39.60
C LYS A 95 69.36 -85.09 -38.13
N ASP A 96 68.47 -84.61 -37.28
CA ASP A 96 68.46 -84.82 -35.83
C ASP A 96 67.10 -85.43 -35.46
N THR A 97 67.06 -86.21 -34.38
CA THR A 97 65.84 -86.85 -33.84
C THR A 97 65.44 -86.27 -32.48
N SER A 98 66.17 -85.28 -31.98
CA SER A 98 65.90 -84.58 -30.71
C SER A 98 65.37 -83.17 -30.94
N ALA A 99 64.74 -82.58 -29.91
CA ALA A 99 64.34 -81.16 -29.95
C ALA A 99 65.56 -80.26 -29.76
N GLY A 100 65.90 -79.47 -30.78
CA GLY A 100 67.09 -78.61 -30.76
C GLY A 100 67.28 -77.82 -32.06
N GLN A 101 68.35 -77.03 -32.13
CA GLN A 101 68.74 -76.31 -33.33
C GLN A 101 69.37 -77.26 -34.34
N MET A 102 68.71 -77.45 -35.49
CA MET A 102 69.14 -78.36 -36.54
C MET A 102 70.39 -77.87 -37.30
N VAL A 103 70.44 -76.58 -37.63
CA VAL A 103 71.52 -75.95 -38.42
C VAL A 103 71.72 -74.51 -37.94
N ILE A 104 72.98 -74.07 -37.85
CA ILE A 104 73.36 -72.66 -37.68
C ILE A 104 73.98 -72.19 -39.00
N PHE A 105 73.47 -71.07 -39.54
CA PHE A 105 74.16 -70.28 -40.55
C PHE A 105 74.56 -68.96 -39.91
N GLU A 106 75.84 -68.79 -39.59
CA GLU A 106 76.36 -67.59 -38.94
C GLU A 106 77.32 -66.84 -39.87
N ASN A 107 77.25 -65.51 -39.84
CA ASN A 107 78.22 -64.62 -40.46
C ASN A 107 78.60 -63.53 -39.45
N SER A 108 79.89 -63.33 -39.22
CA SER A 108 80.41 -62.32 -38.27
C SER A 108 80.38 -60.88 -38.82
N SER A 109 79.70 -60.66 -39.94
CA SER A 109 79.51 -59.36 -40.60
C SER A 109 78.10 -58.80 -40.37
N ASN A 110 77.89 -57.52 -40.69
CA ASN A 110 76.62 -56.80 -40.56
C ASN A 110 75.54 -57.20 -41.59
N ALA A 111 75.79 -58.22 -42.41
CA ALA A 111 74.82 -58.80 -43.33
C ALA A 111 75.14 -60.27 -43.63
N GLY A 112 74.11 -61.11 -43.74
CA GLY A 112 74.23 -62.52 -44.10
C GLY A 112 72.95 -63.05 -44.71
N TRP A 113 73.05 -63.83 -45.77
CA TRP A 113 71.88 -64.42 -46.44
C TRP A 113 72.22 -65.72 -47.14
N LEU A 114 71.20 -66.58 -47.24
CA LEU A 114 71.15 -67.69 -48.18
C LEU A 114 70.61 -67.17 -49.53
N THR A 115 71.32 -67.45 -50.61
CA THR A 115 70.90 -67.09 -51.97
C THR A 115 70.35 -68.31 -52.70
N TYR A 116 69.18 -68.16 -53.31
CA TYR A 116 68.64 -69.13 -54.26
C TYR A 116 68.90 -68.66 -55.69
N LYS A 117 69.63 -69.45 -56.49
CA LYS A 117 69.97 -69.11 -57.87
C LYS A 117 69.44 -70.14 -58.86
N GLU A 118 69.10 -69.66 -60.04
CA GLU A 118 68.93 -70.45 -61.25
C GLU A 118 70.06 -70.05 -62.22
N GLY A 119 71.05 -70.93 -62.40
CA GLY A 119 72.30 -70.56 -63.07
C GLY A 119 72.98 -69.38 -62.39
N ALA A 120 73.27 -68.32 -63.15
CA ALA A 120 73.86 -67.08 -62.61
C ALA A 120 72.81 -66.12 -61.97
N THR A 121 71.51 -66.36 -62.18
CA THR A 121 70.44 -65.45 -61.80
C THR A 121 69.94 -65.74 -60.39
N ALA A 122 69.96 -64.75 -59.50
CA ALA A 122 69.29 -64.89 -58.21
C ALA A 122 67.76 -64.90 -58.40
N ARG A 123 67.07 -65.80 -57.72
CA ARG A 123 65.60 -65.90 -57.70
C ARG A 123 65.01 -65.42 -56.37
N GLY A 124 65.79 -65.55 -55.29
CA GLY A 124 65.42 -65.01 -54.00
C GLY A 124 66.52 -65.11 -52.95
N TYR A 125 66.25 -64.51 -51.80
CA TYR A 125 67.15 -64.42 -50.67
C TYR A 125 66.39 -64.65 -49.36
N LEU A 126 67.04 -65.32 -48.40
CA LEU A 126 66.62 -65.39 -46.99
C LEU A 126 67.79 -64.92 -46.13
N GLY A 127 67.63 -63.83 -45.37
CA GLY A 127 68.75 -63.28 -44.57
C GLY A 127 68.43 -61.98 -43.85
N TYR A 128 69.46 -61.24 -43.47
CA TYR A 128 69.40 -59.96 -42.73
C TYR A 128 70.53 -59.02 -43.18
N GLY A 129 70.40 -57.71 -42.90
CA GLY A 129 71.53 -56.76 -42.94
C GLY A 129 71.42 -55.55 -43.89
N GLY A 130 72.13 -54.48 -43.52
CA GLY A 130 71.89 -53.10 -43.96
C GLY A 130 72.76 -52.54 -45.09
N THR A 131 73.48 -53.36 -45.87
CA THR A 131 74.18 -52.88 -47.07
C THR A 131 74.28 -53.87 -48.24
N SER A 132 73.66 -55.07 -48.18
CA SER A 132 73.40 -55.86 -49.40
C SER A 132 72.45 -57.06 -49.21
N LEU A 133 71.15 -56.75 -49.21
CA LEU A 133 70.06 -57.58 -49.74
C LEU A 133 69.52 -56.87 -51.00
N ALA A 134 70.43 -56.35 -51.85
CA ALA A 134 70.31 -55.20 -52.77
C ALA A 134 69.10 -55.26 -53.72
N SER A 135 68.00 -54.53 -53.53
CA SER A 135 67.89 -53.12 -53.13
C SER A 135 66.57 -52.82 -52.39
N VAL A 136 66.39 -53.38 -51.20
CA VAL A 136 65.50 -52.79 -50.17
C VAL A 136 66.28 -52.86 -48.87
N SER A 137 66.38 -51.74 -48.16
CA SER A 137 67.19 -51.60 -46.94
C SER A 137 66.30 -51.65 -45.70
N PRO A 138 66.00 -52.82 -45.13
CA PRO A 138 65.53 -52.91 -43.75
C PRO A 138 66.73 -52.84 -42.78
N ALA A 139 66.46 -52.56 -41.51
CA ALA A 139 67.49 -52.36 -40.49
C ALA A 139 68.33 -53.65 -40.29
N GLN A 140 69.52 -53.54 -39.68
CA GLN A 140 70.40 -54.69 -39.42
C GLN A 140 69.74 -55.78 -38.54
N THR A 141 68.64 -55.45 -37.86
CA THR A 141 67.86 -56.34 -36.99
C THR A 141 66.75 -57.11 -37.71
N ASP A 142 66.44 -56.77 -38.96
CA ASP A 142 65.26 -57.30 -39.64
C ASP A 142 65.60 -58.56 -40.44
N MET A 143 64.77 -59.59 -40.30
CA MET A 143 64.78 -60.75 -41.18
C MET A 143 64.04 -60.44 -42.47
N VAL A 144 64.61 -60.84 -43.59
CA VAL A 144 64.08 -60.58 -44.93
C VAL A 144 63.90 -61.86 -45.72
N LEU A 145 62.70 -62.01 -46.29
CA LEU A 145 62.41 -62.93 -47.38
C LEU A 145 62.18 -62.09 -48.62
N ARG A 146 63.00 -62.27 -49.66
CA ARG A 146 62.89 -61.51 -50.90
C ARG A 146 62.83 -62.41 -52.12
N ALA A 147 61.86 -62.14 -52.99
CA ALA A 147 61.81 -62.67 -54.34
C ALA A 147 62.27 -61.61 -55.35
N GLN A 148 62.85 -62.03 -56.49
CA GLN A 148 63.15 -61.11 -57.60
C GLN A 148 61.93 -60.80 -58.49
N SER A 149 60.85 -61.56 -58.35
CA SER A 149 59.56 -61.32 -59.00
C SER A 149 58.49 -61.25 -57.89
N SER A 150 57.43 -62.04 -57.95
CA SER A 150 56.45 -62.11 -56.86
C SER A 150 56.94 -62.95 -55.69
N LEU A 151 56.66 -62.51 -54.46
CA LEU A 151 56.71 -63.39 -53.29
C LEU A 151 55.36 -64.13 -53.19
N VAL A 152 55.42 -65.46 -53.26
CA VAL A 152 54.25 -66.33 -53.35
C VAL A 152 54.16 -67.18 -52.08
N PHE A 153 53.00 -67.11 -51.40
CA PHE A 153 52.63 -68.06 -50.35
C PHE A 153 51.61 -69.04 -50.93
N ALA A 154 51.98 -70.30 -51.02
CA ALA A 154 51.16 -71.37 -51.61
C ALA A 154 50.84 -72.47 -50.60
N ALA A 155 49.69 -73.13 -50.76
CA ALA A 155 49.24 -74.25 -49.94
C ALA A 155 48.60 -75.34 -50.83
N GLY A 156 48.45 -76.56 -50.28
CA GLY A 156 47.65 -77.63 -50.91
C GLY A 156 48.08 -78.02 -52.32
N GLY A 157 49.35 -78.40 -52.52
CA GLY A 157 49.81 -79.00 -53.78
C GLY A 157 49.90 -78.05 -54.99
N GLY A 158 49.97 -76.73 -54.76
CA GLY A 158 50.28 -75.74 -55.82
C GLY A 158 49.34 -74.54 -55.90
N THR A 159 48.37 -74.39 -54.98
CA THR A 159 47.45 -73.25 -54.99
C THR A 159 48.07 -72.03 -54.31
N THR A 160 47.99 -70.87 -54.95
CA THR A 160 48.48 -69.62 -54.36
C THR A 160 47.44 -69.01 -53.44
N ALA A 161 47.80 -68.78 -52.18
CA ALA A 161 46.94 -68.15 -51.18
C ALA A 161 47.14 -66.62 -51.13
N LEU A 162 48.40 -66.17 -51.21
CA LEU A 162 48.78 -64.75 -51.18
C LEU A 162 49.94 -64.50 -52.13
N ILE A 163 49.85 -63.40 -52.88
CA ILE A 163 50.96 -62.85 -53.66
C ILE A 163 51.26 -61.44 -53.19
N ILE A 164 52.56 -61.15 -53.05
CA ILE A 164 53.08 -59.79 -53.13
C ILE A 164 53.70 -59.65 -54.52
N ASP A 165 53.05 -58.87 -55.38
CA ASP A 165 53.49 -58.69 -56.77
C ASP A 165 54.64 -57.69 -56.89
N THR A 166 55.15 -57.47 -58.10
CA THR A 166 56.25 -56.51 -58.35
C THR A 166 55.84 -55.06 -58.13
N SER A 167 54.54 -54.76 -58.02
CA SER A 167 53.99 -53.46 -57.66
C SER A 167 53.79 -53.33 -56.15
N GLN A 168 54.22 -54.33 -55.37
CA GLN A 168 54.07 -54.41 -53.90
C GLN A 168 52.61 -54.54 -53.43
N ASN A 169 51.70 -54.93 -54.31
CA ASN A 169 50.31 -55.16 -53.92
C ASN A 169 50.19 -56.48 -53.16
N PHE A 170 49.48 -56.46 -52.04
CA PHE A 170 49.01 -57.67 -51.38
C PHE A 170 47.73 -58.16 -52.06
N ASP A 171 47.81 -59.30 -52.73
CA ASP A 171 46.71 -59.91 -53.46
C ASP A 171 46.30 -61.24 -52.82
N PHE A 172 45.17 -61.21 -52.12
CA PHE A 172 44.53 -62.40 -51.54
C PHE A 172 43.75 -63.15 -52.63
N ARG A 173 44.38 -64.15 -53.22
CA ARG A 173 43.85 -64.92 -54.36
C ARG A 173 42.57 -65.69 -54.08
N THR A 174 42.16 -65.76 -52.82
CA THR A 174 40.95 -66.42 -52.35
C THR A 174 39.68 -65.56 -52.50
N GLY A 175 39.80 -64.27 -52.85
CA GLY A 175 38.67 -63.31 -52.88
C GLY A 175 38.04 -63.04 -51.51
N THR A 176 38.62 -63.64 -50.47
CA THR A 176 38.13 -63.63 -49.09
C THR A 176 39.31 -63.42 -48.15
N THR A 177 39.09 -62.68 -47.05
CA THR A 177 40.08 -62.54 -45.98
C THR A 177 39.43 -62.94 -44.67
N LYS A 178 40.09 -63.81 -43.89
CA LYS A 178 39.58 -64.23 -42.58
C LYS A 178 40.32 -63.48 -41.47
N PHE A 179 39.58 -62.75 -40.65
CA PHE A 179 40.08 -62.14 -39.42
C PHE A 179 39.42 -62.84 -38.22
N ASN A 180 40.22 -63.44 -37.34
CA ASN A 180 39.76 -64.32 -36.26
C ASN A 180 38.90 -65.49 -36.81
N THR A 181 37.60 -65.55 -36.45
CA THR A 181 36.67 -66.60 -36.90
C THR A 181 35.79 -66.17 -38.08
N VAL A 182 35.84 -64.89 -38.49
CA VAL A 182 34.94 -64.32 -39.50
C VAL A 182 35.64 -64.22 -40.85
N THR A 183 35.03 -64.80 -41.88
CA THR A 183 35.48 -64.69 -43.26
C THR A 183 34.77 -63.53 -43.94
N TYR A 184 35.54 -62.55 -44.43
CA TYR A 184 35.04 -61.46 -45.24
C TYR A 184 35.18 -61.77 -46.72
N THR A 185 34.09 -61.71 -47.47
CA THR A 185 34.11 -61.82 -48.93
C THR A 185 34.13 -60.42 -49.53
N TRP A 186 35.20 -60.10 -50.26
CA TRP A 186 35.39 -58.77 -50.85
C TRP A 186 34.55 -58.59 -52.12
N PRO A 187 33.99 -57.39 -52.38
CA PRO A 187 33.25 -57.12 -53.60
C PRO A 187 34.19 -57.11 -54.83
N ALA A 188 33.70 -57.62 -55.96
CA ALA A 188 34.48 -57.71 -57.21
C ALA A 188 34.67 -56.35 -57.95
N SER A 189 34.18 -55.24 -57.39
CA SER A 189 34.20 -53.90 -57.99
C SER A 189 34.26 -52.82 -56.91
N PRO A 190 34.86 -51.64 -57.16
CA PRO A 190 35.04 -50.56 -56.17
C PRO A 190 33.76 -49.74 -55.82
N GLY A 191 32.60 -50.08 -56.37
CA GLY A 191 31.35 -49.34 -56.12
C GLY A 191 31.27 -47.98 -56.84
N ALA A 192 30.15 -47.27 -56.68
CA ALA A 192 29.95 -45.93 -57.25
C ALA A 192 30.40 -44.83 -56.27
N ALA A 193 30.73 -43.64 -56.78
CA ALA A 193 31.08 -42.48 -55.95
C ALA A 193 29.92 -42.12 -54.99
N GLY A 194 30.21 -42.01 -53.70
CA GLY A 194 29.22 -41.76 -52.64
C GLY A 194 28.63 -43.03 -51.99
N ASN A 195 28.99 -44.22 -52.47
CA ASN A 195 28.66 -45.46 -51.78
C ASN A 195 29.59 -45.69 -50.58
N VAL A 196 29.07 -46.35 -49.55
CA VAL A 196 29.81 -46.82 -48.38
C VAL A 196 29.92 -48.34 -48.41
N LEU A 197 31.05 -48.88 -47.94
CA LEU A 197 31.22 -50.32 -47.80
C LEU A 197 30.44 -50.79 -46.56
N SER A 198 29.44 -51.62 -46.80
CA SER A 198 28.59 -52.21 -45.77
C SER A 198 28.90 -53.71 -45.64
N TRP A 199 28.58 -54.30 -44.49
CA TRP A 199 28.73 -55.74 -44.25
C TRP A 199 27.39 -56.32 -43.81
N ASN A 200 27.14 -57.58 -44.15
CA ASN A 200 26.03 -58.35 -43.59
C ASN A 200 26.52 -59.26 -42.45
N ALA A 201 25.58 -59.87 -41.72
CA ALA A 201 25.90 -60.82 -40.64
C ALA A 201 26.66 -62.08 -41.11
N GLY A 202 26.68 -62.36 -42.42
CA GLY A 202 27.40 -63.48 -43.05
C GLY A 202 28.80 -63.14 -43.56
N GLY A 203 29.32 -61.93 -43.30
CA GLY A 203 30.67 -61.51 -43.71
C GLY A 203 30.81 -61.08 -45.17
N VAL A 204 29.72 -60.97 -45.92
CA VAL A 204 29.78 -60.43 -47.29
C VAL A 204 29.87 -58.91 -47.22
N LEU A 205 30.91 -58.35 -47.85
CA LEU A 205 31.10 -56.91 -48.00
C LEU A 205 30.43 -56.45 -49.29
N SER A 206 29.62 -55.38 -49.23
CA SER A 206 28.92 -54.82 -50.39
C SER A 206 28.84 -53.30 -50.33
N TRP A 207 28.94 -52.65 -51.49
CA TRP A 207 28.76 -51.20 -51.61
C TRP A 207 27.28 -50.84 -51.58
N THR A 208 26.88 -49.98 -50.64
CA THR A 208 25.51 -49.47 -50.51
C THR A 208 25.52 -47.95 -50.59
N ALA A 209 24.50 -47.34 -51.18
CA ALA A 209 24.34 -45.88 -51.15
C ALA A 209 24.32 -45.39 -49.70
N ALA A 210 24.98 -44.27 -49.39
CA ALA A 210 24.94 -43.70 -48.05
C ALA A 210 23.48 -43.39 -47.66
N GLY A 211 22.92 -44.16 -46.72
CA GLY A 211 21.54 -43.96 -46.25
C GLY A 211 21.40 -42.62 -45.54
N SER A 212 20.45 -41.80 -45.99
CA SER A 212 20.15 -40.51 -45.37
C SER A 212 19.40 -40.73 -44.06
N GLY A 213 20.08 -40.62 -42.91
CA GLY A 213 19.41 -40.43 -41.62
C GLY A 213 18.75 -39.06 -41.54
N THR A 214 17.77 -38.77 -42.41
CA THR A 214 17.12 -37.46 -42.51
C THR A 214 15.94 -37.38 -41.56
N VAL A 215 15.95 -36.36 -40.70
CA VAL A 215 14.73 -35.82 -40.09
C VAL A 215 13.77 -35.44 -41.21
N SER A 216 12.58 -36.06 -41.29
CA SER A 216 11.53 -35.71 -42.26
C SER A 216 10.40 -34.94 -41.56
N GLY A 217 9.63 -34.12 -42.29
CA GLY A 217 8.51 -33.36 -41.70
C GLY A 217 7.84 -32.33 -42.61
N THR A 218 6.73 -31.75 -42.15
CA THR A 218 5.84 -30.84 -42.91
C THR A 218 5.88 -29.38 -42.41
N GLY A 219 6.97 -28.96 -41.77
CA GLY A 219 7.09 -27.61 -41.21
C GLY A 219 7.03 -26.51 -42.28
N THR A 220 6.39 -25.39 -41.94
CA THR A 220 6.25 -24.17 -42.73
C THR A 220 7.37 -23.17 -42.38
N ALA A 221 7.89 -22.45 -43.37
CA ALA A 221 8.86 -21.38 -43.13
C ALA A 221 8.32 -20.31 -42.15
N GLY A 222 9.14 -19.87 -41.20
CA GLY A 222 8.74 -18.90 -40.17
C GLY A 222 8.03 -19.52 -38.96
N LYS A 223 7.87 -20.84 -38.90
CA LYS A 223 7.45 -21.55 -37.69
C LYS A 223 8.64 -22.19 -37.00
N ILE A 224 8.64 -22.19 -35.68
CA ILE A 224 9.60 -22.98 -34.91
C ILE A 224 9.18 -24.45 -35.01
N ALA A 225 10.11 -25.33 -35.39
CA ALA A 225 9.83 -26.76 -35.55
C ALA A 225 9.51 -27.45 -34.21
N LYS A 226 8.52 -28.33 -34.21
CA LYS A 226 8.15 -29.19 -33.09
C LYS A 226 8.18 -30.65 -33.53
N TRP A 227 8.81 -31.52 -32.75
CA TRP A 227 8.73 -32.96 -32.97
C TRP A 227 7.31 -33.47 -32.73
N SER A 228 6.73 -34.17 -33.71
CA SER A 228 5.47 -34.89 -33.54
C SER A 228 5.68 -36.39 -33.31
N ALA A 229 6.86 -36.92 -33.63
CA ALA A 229 7.29 -38.30 -33.40
C ALA A 229 8.83 -38.38 -33.38
N ALA A 230 9.40 -39.56 -33.10
CA ALA A 230 10.85 -39.76 -32.96
C ALA A 230 11.69 -39.35 -34.20
N SER A 231 11.06 -39.30 -35.38
CA SER A 231 11.71 -38.90 -36.63
C SER A 231 10.91 -37.87 -37.46
N ASN A 232 9.85 -37.27 -36.89
CA ASN A 232 8.96 -36.35 -37.62
C ASN A 232 8.86 -34.97 -36.99
N ILE A 233 9.03 -33.91 -37.78
CA ILE A 233 8.86 -32.49 -37.38
C ILE A 233 7.61 -31.86 -38.02
N VAL A 234 6.91 -31.00 -37.27
CA VAL A 234 5.71 -30.24 -37.68
C VAL A 234 5.78 -28.80 -37.15
N ASP A 235 4.83 -27.96 -37.53
CA ASP A 235 4.72 -26.58 -37.03
C ASP A 235 4.37 -26.52 -35.54
N SER A 236 5.06 -25.64 -34.80
CA SER A 236 4.60 -25.22 -33.49
C SER A 236 3.56 -24.09 -33.59
N LEU A 237 2.92 -23.79 -32.46
CA LEU A 237 2.12 -22.56 -32.30
C LEU A 237 3.00 -21.30 -32.29
N ILE A 238 4.33 -21.45 -32.25
CA ILE A 238 5.29 -20.35 -32.20
C ILE A 238 5.70 -19.96 -33.61
N THR A 239 5.45 -18.70 -33.95
CA THR A 239 5.82 -18.07 -35.21
C THR A 239 6.98 -17.13 -34.97
N GLU A 240 7.99 -17.18 -35.82
CA GLU A 240 9.02 -16.16 -35.94
C GLU A 240 8.74 -15.35 -37.21
N SER A 241 8.62 -14.03 -37.05
CA SER A 241 8.44 -13.11 -38.18
C SER A 241 9.46 -11.99 -38.09
N GLY A 242 10.55 -12.15 -38.84
CA GLY A 242 11.68 -11.22 -38.88
C GLY A 242 12.45 -11.13 -37.55
N SER A 243 11.99 -10.31 -36.62
CA SER A 243 12.62 -10.15 -35.29
C SER A 243 11.63 -10.21 -34.14
N ASN A 244 10.41 -10.69 -34.43
CA ASN A 244 9.28 -10.81 -33.53
C ASN A 244 8.88 -12.27 -33.37
N ILE A 245 8.44 -12.65 -32.18
CA ILE A 245 7.92 -13.97 -31.86
C ILE A 245 6.43 -13.86 -31.55
N GLY A 246 5.63 -14.72 -32.17
CA GLY A 246 4.21 -14.87 -31.89
C GLY A 246 3.92 -16.24 -31.29
N ILE A 247 3.15 -16.32 -30.22
CA ILE A 247 2.57 -17.56 -29.70
C ILE A 247 1.08 -17.47 -29.97
N ASN A 248 0.59 -18.34 -30.86
CA ASN A 248 -0.77 -18.26 -31.40
C ASN A 248 -1.08 -16.94 -32.15
N ALA A 249 -0.04 -16.15 -32.46
CA ALA A 249 -0.11 -14.91 -33.23
C ALA A 249 0.71 -15.08 -34.53
N PRO A 250 0.08 -15.35 -35.70
CA PRO A 250 0.80 -15.60 -36.95
C PRO A 250 1.46 -14.35 -37.55
N THR A 251 0.99 -13.15 -37.16
CA THR A 251 1.54 -11.86 -37.57
C THR A 251 1.82 -10.99 -36.34
N PRO A 252 2.87 -11.31 -35.56
CA PRO A 252 3.12 -10.62 -34.28
C PRO A 252 3.45 -9.14 -34.50
N GLY A 253 2.58 -8.26 -34.01
CA GLY A 253 2.73 -6.80 -34.10
C GLY A 253 3.79 -6.23 -33.14
N GLN A 254 4.27 -7.01 -32.18
CA GLN A 254 5.33 -6.65 -31.23
C GLN A 254 6.40 -7.75 -31.15
N LYS A 255 7.50 -7.47 -30.45
CA LYS A 255 8.62 -8.43 -30.27
C LYS A 255 8.20 -9.78 -29.70
N LEU A 256 7.22 -9.77 -28.80
CA LEU A 256 6.54 -10.96 -28.31
C LEU A 256 5.04 -10.67 -28.30
N SER A 257 4.28 -11.35 -29.16
CA SER A 257 2.82 -11.34 -29.13
C SER A 257 2.35 -12.70 -28.62
N VAL A 258 1.65 -12.73 -27.49
CA VAL A 258 1.00 -13.94 -26.96
C VAL A 258 -0.49 -13.65 -26.99
N GLU A 259 -1.22 -14.42 -27.78
CA GLU A 259 -2.65 -14.17 -28.03
C GLU A 259 -3.46 -15.40 -27.62
N GLY A 260 -4.57 -15.14 -26.93
CA GLY A 260 -5.52 -16.19 -26.59
C GLY A 260 -6.32 -16.67 -27.79
N ASP A 261 -7.07 -17.76 -27.64
CA ASP A 261 -7.87 -18.32 -28.73
C ASP A 261 -9.14 -17.51 -29.06
N GLY A 262 -9.53 -16.58 -28.18
CA GLY A 262 -10.70 -15.72 -28.34
C GLY A 262 -12.05 -16.41 -28.16
N THR A 263 -12.06 -17.66 -27.69
CA THR A 263 -13.27 -18.49 -27.51
C THR A 263 -13.77 -18.58 -26.07
N GLY A 264 -13.03 -18.04 -25.11
CA GLY A 264 -13.40 -17.95 -23.70
C GLY A 264 -12.43 -17.11 -22.85
N ASP A 265 -12.68 -17.06 -21.55
CA ASP A 265 -11.77 -16.42 -20.59
C ASP A 265 -10.45 -17.20 -20.49
N GLU A 266 -9.34 -16.58 -20.87
CA GLU A 266 -8.02 -17.21 -20.89
C GLU A 266 -6.98 -16.40 -20.11
N SER A 267 -6.17 -17.08 -19.31
CA SER A 267 -4.93 -16.50 -18.77
C SER A 267 -3.83 -16.52 -19.83
N VAL A 268 -3.88 -15.55 -20.75
CA VAL A 268 -3.00 -15.48 -21.93
C VAL A 268 -1.51 -15.51 -21.56
N VAL A 269 -1.13 -14.88 -20.44
CA VAL A 269 0.23 -14.98 -19.88
C VAL A 269 0.14 -15.23 -18.38
N ARG A 270 0.66 -16.39 -17.94
CA ARG A 270 0.84 -16.69 -16.52
C ARG A 270 2.31 -16.54 -16.14
N ILE A 271 2.62 -15.56 -15.31
CA ILE A 271 3.92 -15.45 -14.65
C ILE A 271 3.76 -16.07 -13.26
N ASN A 272 4.47 -17.15 -12.96
CA ASN A 272 4.34 -17.88 -11.70
C ASN A 272 5.70 -18.29 -11.15
N ASN A 273 5.93 -18.00 -9.87
CA ASN A 273 7.08 -18.45 -9.12
C ASN A 273 6.58 -19.29 -7.94
N GLN A 274 6.57 -20.62 -8.11
CA GLN A 274 5.86 -21.54 -7.21
C GLN A 274 6.50 -21.66 -5.81
N GLY A 275 7.73 -21.20 -5.63
CA GLY A 275 8.50 -21.35 -4.39
C GLY A 275 8.20 -20.33 -3.28
N ASN A 276 7.06 -19.63 -3.32
CA ASN A 276 6.76 -18.48 -2.45
C ASN A 276 7.82 -17.37 -2.54
N TYR A 277 8.22 -17.08 -3.77
CA TYR A 277 9.11 -15.97 -4.10
C TYR A 277 8.35 -14.96 -4.95
N VAL A 278 8.92 -13.76 -5.05
CA VAL A 278 8.32 -12.69 -5.84
C VAL A 278 8.10 -13.16 -7.27
N CYS A 279 6.89 -12.92 -7.75
CA CYS A 279 6.56 -12.98 -9.17
C CYS A 279 6.49 -11.55 -9.70
N ARG A 280 7.14 -11.27 -10.84
CA ARG A 280 7.28 -9.90 -11.35
C ARG A 280 7.30 -9.83 -12.86
N LEU A 281 6.61 -8.83 -13.41
CA LEU A 281 6.90 -8.27 -14.72
C LEU A 281 7.88 -7.09 -14.55
N TRP A 282 9.06 -7.21 -15.16
CA TRP A 282 10.10 -6.18 -15.12
C TRP A 282 10.24 -5.50 -16.48
N LEU A 283 9.87 -4.22 -16.53
CA LEU A 283 10.01 -3.37 -17.71
C LEU A 283 11.19 -2.44 -17.53
N ARG A 284 12.20 -2.54 -18.38
CA ARG A 284 13.43 -1.75 -18.25
C ARG A 284 13.59 -0.82 -19.45
N ASN A 285 13.80 0.46 -19.17
CA ASN A 285 14.09 1.49 -20.17
C ASN A 285 15.34 2.25 -19.73
N ALA A 286 16.46 2.06 -20.43
CA ALA A 286 17.78 2.51 -19.99
C ALA A 286 18.07 2.08 -18.53
N ALA A 287 18.57 2.97 -17.69
CA ALA A 287 18.84 2.73 -16.27
C ALA A 287 17.57 2.79 -15.38
N ARG A 288 16.36 2.86 -15.97
CA ARG A 288 15.08 2.93 -15.24
C ARG A 288 14.34 1.60 -15.34
N SER A 289 13.70 1.20 -14.25
CA SER A 289 12.94 -0.04 -14.17
C SER A 289 11.56 0.22 -13.59
N ALA A 290 10.52 -0.22 -14.28
CA ALA A 290 9.16 -0.28 -13.80
C ALA A 290 8.78 -1.74 -13.49
N TYR A 291 7.97 -1.91 -12.46
CA TYR A 291 7.66 -3.20 -11.87
C TYR A 291 6.16 -3.33 -11.61
N LEU A 292 5.62 -4.48 -11.99
CA LEU A 292 4.37 -5.02 -11.48
C LEU A 292 4.70 -6.34 -10.80
N SER A 293 4.53 -6.40 -9.48
CA SER A 293 4.91 -7.58 -8.68
C SER A 293 3.87 -7.95 -7.63
N ILE A 294 3.84 -9.23 -7.29
CA ILE A 294 3.21 -9.75 -6.08
C ILE A 294 4.32 -10.18 -5.13
N GLY A 295 4.28 -9.66 -3.90
CA GLY A 295 5.30 -9.92 -2.88
C GLY A 295 5.38 -11.38 -2.44
N SER A 296 6.50 -11.77 -1.82
CA SER A 296 6.73 -13.07 -1.20
C SER A 296 6.45 -13.04 0.31
N THR A 297 6.68 -14.18 0.99
CA THR A 297 6.92 -14.23 2.44
C THR A 297 8.33 -14.76 2.71
N PRO A 298 9.25 -13.97 3.32
CA PRO A 298 9.10 -12.58 3.77
C PRO A 298 8.85 -11.58 2.63
N ALA A 299 8.40 -10.37 2.98
CA ALA A 299 8.09 -9.32 2.01
C ALA A 299 9.31 -8.94 1.14
N ASP A 300 9.03 -8.54 -0.09
CA ASP A 300 10.04 -8.10 -1.05
C ASP A 300 10.78 -6.85 -0.55
N THR A 301 12.08 -6.77 -0.79
CA THR A 301 12.94 -5.67 -0.37
C THR A 301 13.20 -4.64 -1.47
N ILE A 302 12.50 -4.74 -2.62
CA ILE A 302 12.67 -3.80 -3.73
C ILE A 302 12.25 -2.36 -3.39
N ALA A 303 11.36 -2.18 -2.42
CA ALA A 303 10.98 -0.88 -1.86
C ALA A 303 10.68 -1.00 -0.36
N THR A 304 11.01 0.04 0.40
CA THR A 304 10.73 0.09 1.85
C THR A 304 9.23 0.11 2.11
N GLY A 305 8.75 -0.73 3.03
CA GLY A 305 7.36 -0.74 3.48
C GLY A 305 6.40 -1.64 2.68
N LEU A 306 6.90 -2.43 1.72
CA LEU A 306 6.07 -3.46 1.08
C LEU A 306 5.65 -4.53 2.08
N LEU A 307 4.40 -5.00 1.95
CA LEU A 307 3.83 -6.07 2.77
C LEU A 307 3.94 -7.42 2.03
N ALA A 308 3.95 -8.53 2.79
CA ALA A 308 3.95 -9.87 2.20
C ALA A 308 2.73 -10.07 1.31
N HIS A 309 2.92 -10.66 0.13
CA HIS A 309 1.89 -10.88 -0.90
C HIS A 309 1.16 -9.63 -1.43
N SER A 310 1.61 -8.42 -1.11
CA SER A 310 0.96 -7.22 -1.67
C SER A 310 1.18 -7.13 -3.17
N LEU A 311 0.13 -6.73 -3.89
CA LEU A 311 0.26 -6.22 -5.25
C LEU A 311 1.01 -4.88 -5.20
N SER A 312 2.08 -4.76 -5.96
CA SER A 312 2.96 -3.59 -5.98
C SER A 312 3.16 -3.08 -7.40
N LEU A 313 3.05 -1.76 -7.56
CA LEU A 313 3.36 -1.00 -8.76
C LEU A 313 4.42 0.03 -8.39
N GLY A 314 5.56 0.05 -9.07
CA GLY A 314 6.66 0.95 -8.70
C GLY A 314 7.68 1.17 -9.80
N GLN A 315 8.42 2.28 -9.70
CA GLN A 315 9.52 2.62 -10.61
C GLN A 315 10.79 2.99 -9.82
N GLY A 316 11.91 2.33 -10.13
CA GLY A 316 13.16 2.40 -9.36
C GLY A 316 14.15 3.49 -9.76
N ALA A 317 13.73 4.76 -9.91
CA ALA A 317 14.65 5.88 -10.20
C ALA A 317 14.24 7.18 -9.48
N ALA A 318 15.22 8.02 -9.12
CA ALA A 318 15.04 9.20 -8.26
C ALA A 318 13.99 10.25 -8.71
N ILE A 319 13.64 10.30 -10.00
CA ILE A 319 12.76 11.33 -10.58
C ILE A 319 11.72 10.77 -11.56
N SER A 320 11.08 9.64 -11.23
CA SER A 320 10.08 9.02 -12.10
C SER A 320 8.70 8.90 -11.46
N PRO A 321 7.66 9.53 -12.03
CA PRO A 321 6.32 9.43 -11.48
C PRO A 321 5.66 8.09 -11.83
N ILE A 322 4.69 7.68 -11.01
CA ILE A 322 3.68 6.68 -11.38
C ILE A 322 2.48 7.44 -11.92
N GLN A 323 2.06 7.14 -13.15
CA GLN A 323 0.95 7.84 -13.79
C GLN A 323 -0.14 6.88 -14.27
N PHE A 324 -1.38 7.28 -14.04
CA PHE A 324 -2.57 6.61 -14.57
C PHE A 324 -3.21 7.54 -15.60
N TRP A 325 -3.38 7.05 -16.83
CA TRP A 325 -3.88 7.80 -17.96
C TRP A 325 -4.98 7.03 -18.67
N ASN A 326 -5.91 7.75 -19.28
CA ASN A 326 -6.97 7.18 -20.11
C ASN A 326 -7.48 8.22 -21.14
N GLY A 327 -8.46 7.81 -21.95
CA GLY A 327 -9.13 8.66 -22.95
C GLY A 327 -8.56 8.52 -24.37
N SER A 328 -9.26 9.17 -25.31
CA SER A 328 -8.85 9.33 -26.71
C SER A 328 -9.06 10.80 -27.10
N PRO A 329 -7.98 11.61 -27.27
CA PRO A 329 -6.57 11.26 -27.08
C PRO A 329 -6.22 10.94 -25.62
N ALA A 330 -5.16 10.15 -25.43
CA ALA A 330 -4.68 9.75 -24.10
C ALA A 330 -4.27 10.96 -23.25
N SER A 331 -4.71 11.02 -22.00
CA SER A 331 -4.33 12.07 -21.05
C SER A 331 -4.15 11.52 -19.63
N VAL A 332 -3.17 12.07 -18.90
CA VAL A 332 -2.90 11.69 -17.51
C VAL A 332 -4.00 12.17 -16.59
N LYS A 333 -4.53 11.27 -15.77
CA LYS A 333 -5.58 11.55 -14.79
C LYS A 333 -5.07 11.56 -13.36
N VAL A 334 -4.08 10.72 -13.06
CA VAL A 334 -3.40 10.70 -11.76
C VAL A 334 -1.90 10.65 -11.98
N THR A 335 -1.16 11.47 -11.24
CA THR A 335 0.30 11.49 -11.18
C THR A 335 0.72 11.34 -9.73
N ILE A 336 1.61 10.41 -9.43
CA ILE A 336 2.26 10.27 -8.13
C ILE A 336 3.74 10.54 -8.35
N LEU A 337 4.24 11.64 -7.78
CA LEU A 337 5.65 12.03 -7.85
C LEU A 337 6.51 11.26 -6.85
N THR A 338 7.83 11.28 -7.02
CA THR A 338 8.78 10.59 -6.13
C THR A 338 8.90 11.24 -4.75
N ASP A 339 8.44 12.48 -4.59
CA ASP A 339 8.33 13.21 -3.32
C ASP A 339 7.00 12.92 -2.57
N GLY A 340 6.16 12.04 -3.12
CA GLY A 340 4.89 11.62 -2.53
C GLY A 340 3.69 12.49 -2.92
N TYR A 341 3.86 13.50 -3.77
CA TYR A 341 2.74 14.35 -4.18
C TYR A 341 1.84 13.62 -5.20
N VAL A 342 0.54 13.62 -4.92
CA VAL A 342 -0.49 13.01 -5.77
C VAL A 342 -1.26 14.12 -6.48
N GLY A 343 -1.05 14.24 -7.79
CA GLY A 343 -1.83 15.09 -8.68
C GLY A 343 -2.98 14.33 -9.31
N MET A 344 -4.21 14.82 -9.19
CA MET A 344 -5.34 14.37 -10.02
C MET A 344 -5.65 15.47 -11.04
N GLY A 345 -5.60 15.16 -12.34
CA GLY A 345 -5.79 16.15 -13.42
C GLY A 345 -4.63 17.13 -13.64
N THR A 346 -3.51 16.96 -12.93
CA THR A 346 -2.27 17.70 -13.13
C THR A 346 -1.05 16.78 -13.04
N ALA A 347 -0.04 17.02 -13.88
CA ALA A 347 1.25 16.34 -13.81
C ALA A 347 2.24 17.03 -12.86
N SER A 348 1.92 18.25 -12.40
CA SER A 348 2.74 19.06 -11.50
C SER A 348 1.93 19.41 -10.25
N PRO A 349 1.66 18.44 -9.36
CA PRO A 349 1.02 18.74 -8.08
C PRO A 349 1.85 19.77 -7.30
N ALA A 350 1.21 20.83 -6.80
CA ALA A 350 1.86 21.87 -5.98
C ALA A 350 1.65 21.65 -4.48
N ALA A 351 0.94 20.57 -4.12
CA ALA A 351 0.63 20.14 -2.76
C ALA A 351 0.57 18.61 -2.72
N THR A 352 0.63 18.03 -1.52
CA THR A 352 0.63 16.57 -1.31
C THR A 352 -0.54 15.86 -1.98
N LEU A 353 -1.72 16.48 -2.03
CA LEU A 353 -2.83 16.08 -2.89
C LEU A 353 -3.30 17.31 -3.68
N HIS A 354 -3.04 17.36 -4.98
CA HIS A 354 -3.43 18.46 -5.87
C HIS A 354 -4.45 17.96 -6.90
N ILE A 355 -5.73 18.28 -6.70
CA ILE A 355 -6.80 17.93 -7.64
C ILE A 355 -7.11 19.16 -8.52
N VAL A 356 -6.72 19.11 -9.80
CA VAL A 356 -7.03 20.11 -10.83
C VAL A 356 -8.15 19.57 -11.71
N SER A 357 -9.26 20.31 -11.81
CA SER A 357 -10.35 19.98 -12.72
C SER A 357 -10.36 20.91 -13.93
N ILE A 358 -10.76 20.36 -15.09
CA ILE A 358 -11.04 21.09 -16.34
C ILE A 358 -12.53 21.44 -16.52
N ALA A 359 -13.40 21.09 -15.56
CA ALA A 359 -14.79 21.57 -15.43
C ALA A 359 -15.33 21.16 -14.04
N ALA A 360 -15.60 22.12 -13.15
CA ALA A 360 -16.27 21.96 -11.84
C ALA A 360 -15.76 20.81 -10.92
N PRO A 361 -14.70 21.00 -10.12
CA PRO A 361 -14.26 19.99 -9.16
C PRO A 361 -15.23 19.89 -7.97
N GLN A 362 -15.74 18.69 -7.71
CA GLN A 362 -16.23 18.33 -6.39
C GLN A 362 -15.38 17.17 -5.86
N MET A 363 -14.64 17.42 -4.78
CA MET A 363 -13.96 16.37 -4.02
C MET A 363 -15.00 15.72 -3.11
N TYR A 364 -15.49 14.54 -3.50
CA TYR A 364 -16.36 13.72 -2.66
C TYR A 364 -15.54 13.02 -1.58
N VAL A 365 -15.57 13.52 -0.34
CA VAL A 365 -15.08 12.78 0.83
C VAL A 365 -16.29 12.12 1.48
N SER A 366 -16.63 10.91 1.03
CA SER A 366 -17.65 10.09 1.69
C SER A 366 -17.05 9.37 2.90
N TYR A 367 -17.58 9.64 4.09
CA TYR A 367 -17.49 8.71 5.21
C TYR A 367 -18.65 7.73 5.02
N ASP A 368 -18.38 6.43 5.03
CA ASP A 368 -19.39 5.38 4.89
C ASP A 368 -20.53 5.59 5.91
N GLY A 369 -21.66 6.09 5.39
CA GLY A 369 -22.75 6.65 6.17
C GLY A 369 -23.49 7.77 5.44
N THR A 370 -24.08 7.45 4.27
CA THR A 370 -25.09 8.21 3.48
C THR A 370 -24.59 9.30 2.50
N ILE A 371 -24.98 9.12 1.23
CA ILE A 371 -24.68 9.94 0.03
C ILE A 371 -25.65 11.13 -0.09
N VAL A 372 -25.19 12.30 -0.57
CA VAL A 372 -26.03 13.21 -1.37
C VAL A 372 -25.22 13.75 -2.56
N ASP A 373 -25.88 13.70 -3.73
CA ASP A 373 -25.41 13.76 -5.12
C ASP A 373 -25.12 15.21 -5.64
N PRO A 374 -24.27 15.38 -6.69
CA PRO A 374 -23.93 16.63 -7.36
C PRO A 374 -25.07 17.10 -8.25
N THR A 375 -25.33 18.41 -8.29
CA THR A 375 -25.66 19.07 -9.56
C THR A 375 -24.99 20.45 -9.66
N PRO A 376 -24.48 20.85 -10.84
CA PRO A 376 -23.47 21.89 -10.96
C PRO A 376 -24.08 23.23 -11.41
N ALA A 377 -23.74 24.33 -10.74
CA ALA A 377 -23.53 25.65 -11.35
C ALA A 377 -23.16 26.68 -10.28
N ASP A 378 -22.02 27.34 -10.52
CA ASP A 378 -21.64 28.67 -10.05
C ASP A 378 -21.06 28.89 -8.64
N ALA A 379 -20.04 29.74 -8.60
CA ALA A 379 -18.94 29.79 -7.62
C ALA A 379 -19.03 30.94 -6.58
N THR A 380 -18.65 30.72 -5.31
CA THR A 380 -17.86 31.57 -4.34
C THR A 380 -18.20 31.38 -2.83
N THR A 381 -17.23 30.85 -2.00
CA THR A 381 -17.28 30.29 -0.57
C THR A 381 -17.14 28.76 -0.23
N THR A 382 -16.09 28.01 -0.67
CA THR A 382 -15.93 26.55 -0.35
C THR A 382 -15.18 26.36 0.96
N ARG A 383 -15.80 25.80 2.01
CA ARG A 383 -15.12 24.86 2.93
C ARG A 383 -16.07 23.75 3.36
N PHE A 384 -15.79 22.57 2.81
CA PHE A 384 -16.44 21.32 3.11
C PHE A 384 -16.46 20.98 4.61
N LEU A 385 -17.56 20.38 5.06
CA LEU A 385 -17.77 19.68 6.34
C LEU A 385 -17.07 18.29 6.24
N LYS A 386 -16.13 17.85 7.11
CA LYS A 386 -16.23 17.62 8.57
C LYS A 386 -14.91 17.76 9.38
N ILE A 387 -15.04 18.47 10.52
CA ILE A 387 -14.56 18.25 11.92
C ILE A 387 -13.28 17.43 12.16
N GLY A 388 -12.24 18.15 12.63
CA GLY A 388 -11.01 17.64 13.27
C GLY A 388 -9.84 18.61 13.13
N HIS A 389 -9.88 19.75 13.86
CA HIS A 389 -8.98 20.92 13.75
C HIS A 389 -9.13 21.72 12.43
N GLY A 390 -10.16 22.57 12.30
CA GLY A 390 -10.32 23.52 11.18
C GLY A 390 -11.77 23.70 10.69
N ASP A 391 -12.13 24.92 10.29
CA ASP A 391 -13.49 25.47 10.10
C ASP A 391 -14.39 24.83 9.02
N ILE A 392 -15.71 24.95 9.21
CA ILE A 392 -16.80 24.61 8.26
C ILE A 392 -17.24 25.89 7.50
N ILE A 393 -17.30 25.89 6.16
CA ILE A 393 -17.90 26.98 5.33
C ILE A 393 -18.94 26.38 4.38
N ALA A 394 -20.21 26.52 4.73
CA ALA A 394 -21.32 26.27 3.81
C ALA A 394 -21.34 27.35 2.72
N HIS A 395 -21.25 26.92 1.46
CA HIS A 395 -21.09 27.76 0.28
C HIS A 395 -22.46 28.22 -0.26
N ALA A 396 -22.65 29.53 -0.48
CA ALA A 396 -23.86 30.08 -1.10
C ALA A 396 -23.72 30.33 -2.62
N ASN A 397 -24.87 30.36 -3.30
CA ASN A 397 -25.09 30.61 -4.71
C ASN A 397 -24.57 32.00 -5.16
N ALA A 398 -23.76 32.02 -6.21
CA ALA A 398 -23.08 33.20 -6.78
C ALA A 398 -23.99 34.37 -7.19
N THR A 399 -25.31 34.16 -7.28
CA THR A 399 -26.27 35.19 -7.76
C THR A 399 -27.18 35.78 -6.69
N ALA A 400 -27.23 35.19 -5.48
CA ALA A 400 -27.96 35.75 -4.35
C ALA A 400 -27.08 35.64 -3.10
N ASN A 401 -26.41 36.75 -2.77
CA ASN A 401 -25.40 36.91 -1.73
C ASN A 401 -25.92 36.70 -0.28
N ASN A 402 -26.45 35.51 0.01
CA ASN A 402 -26.98 35.13 1.31
C ASN A 402 -26.01 34.14 1.98
N TRP A 403 -24.85 34.64 2.41
CA TRP A 403 -23.93 33.86 3.23
C TRP A 403 -24.49 33.72 4.65
N LEU A 404 -24.61 32.48 5.14
CA LEU A 404 -24.65 32.15 6.55
C LEU A 404 -23.30 31.54 6.91
N THR A 405 -22.41 32.35 7.44
CA THR A 405 -21.14 31.84 7.98
C THR A 405 -21.36 31.47 9.44
N ILE A 406 -21.13 30.19 9.79
CA ILE A 406 -21.05 29.71 11.17
C ILE A 406 -19.58 29.45 11.46
N GLY A 407 -18.92 30.42 12.08
CA GLY A 407 -17.50 30.35 12.40
C GLY A 407 -17.21 30.70 13.85
N MET A 408 -15.99 30.41 14.28
CA MET A 408 -15.44 30.89 15.54
C MET A 408 -14.72 32.22 15.27
N LYS A 409 -15.11 33.31 15.95
CA LYS A 409 -14.35 34.57 15.88
C LYS A 409 -13.20 34.51 16.89
N GLY A 410 -11.97 34.90 16.53
CA GLY A 410 -10.79 34.88 17.42
C GLY A 410 -10.45 36.26 18.00
N GLY A 411 -10.11 36.33 19.29
CA GLY A 411 -9.73 37.56 20.03
C GLY A 411 -10.30 37.53 21.45
N LYS A 412 -9.53 37.92 22.49
CA LYS A 412 -9.85 37.70 23.92
C LYS A 412 -11.21 38.28 24.39
N ASP A 413 -11.82 39.17 23.61
CA ASP A 413 -13.14 39.78 23.86
C ASP A 413 -14.21 39.39 22.82
N THR A 414 -13.87 38.56 21.83
CA THR A 414 -14.71 38.14 20.68
C THR A 414 -14.66 36.64 20.38
N GLU A 415 -14.13 35.82 21.28
CA GLU A 415 -14.20 34.35 21.18
C GLU A 415 -15.65 33.89 21.28
N GLY A 416 -16.18 33.28 20.21
CA GLY A 416 -17.58 32.85 20.18
C GLY A 416 -18.05 32.34 18.82
N ILE A 417 -19.26 31.78 18.78
CA ILE A 417 -19.95 31.35 17.56
C ILE A 417 -20.61 32.58 16.95
N HIS A 418 -20.23 32.94 15.72
CA HIS A 418 -20.90 34.00 14.97
C HIS A 418 -21.82 33.43 13.89
N PHE A 419 -22.88 34.17 13.61
CA PHE A 419 -23.75 34.02 12.45
C PHE A 419 -23.66 35.35 11.68
N ASP A 420 -22.88 35.35 10.60
CA ASP A 420 -22.65 36.54 9.79
C ASP A 420 -23.59 36.57 8.57
N THR A 421 -24.09 37.75 8.19
CA THR A 421 -24.86 37.98 6.96
C THR A 421 -24.41 39.24 6.21
N GLY A 422 -24.68 39.31 4.91
CA GLY A 422 -24.44 40.47 4.04
C GLY A 422 -23.04 40.56 3.40
N LEU A 423 -22.87 41.50 2.46
CA LEU A 423 -21.68 41.67 1.60
C LEU A 423 -20.37 41.95 2.36
N THR A 424 -20.45 42.56 3.54
CA THR A 424 -19.31 42.95 4.37
C THR A 424 -19.10 42.05 5.59
N LEU A 425 -19.72 40.85 5.61
CA LEU A 425 -19.70 39.88 6.71
C LEU A 425 -20.03 40.54 8.06
N THR A 426 -21.26 41.03 8.20
CA THR A 426 -21.71 41.59 9.48
C THR A 426 -22.26 40.51 10.39
N THR A 427 -21.68 40.36 11.58
CA THR A 427 -22.21 39.45 12.60
C THR A 427 -23.59 39.89 13.07
N ARG A 428 -24.58 39.03 12.84
CA ARG A 428 -25.97 39.25 13.24
C ARG A 428 -26.30 38.59 14.56
N VAL A 429 -25.79 37.40 14.80
CA VAL A 429 -25.89 36.72 16.09
C VAL A 429 -24.49 36.32 16.51
N PHE A 430 -24.14 36.60 17.76
CA PHE A 430 -22.86 36.27 18.34
C PHE A 430 -23.05 35.61 19.70
N ILE A 431 -22.66 34.36 19.83
CA ILE A 431 -22.64 33.65 21.11
C ILE A 431 -21.20 33.69 21.61
N ARG A 432 -20.91 34.61 22.54
CA ARG A 432 -19.61 34.74 23.18
C ARG A 432 -19.32 33.49 24.02
N ARG A 433 -18.03 33.16 24.18
CA ARG A 433 -17.53 31.96 24.86
C ARG A 433 -18.06 31.76 26.28
N ASP A 434 -18.40 32.83 26.97
CA ASP A 434 -18.97 32.79 28.33
C ASP A 434 -20.51 32.77 28.34
N GLY A 435 -21.14 32.48 27.20
CA GLY A 435 -22.57 32.26 27.06
C GLY A 435 -23.39 33.51 26.73
N TYR A 436 -22.76 34.67 26.57
CA TYR A 436 -23.47 35.91 26.24
C TYR A 436 -23.92 35.88 24.77
N VAL A 437 -25.21 36.09 24.53
CA VAL A 437 -25.79 36.12 23.19
C VAL A 437 -26.05 37.57 22.78
N GLY A 438 -25.27 38.05 21.80
CA GLY A 438 -25.47 39.32 21.11
C GLY A 438 -26.30 39.14 19.85
N ILE A 439 -27.33 39.95 19.65
CA ILE A 439 -28.03 40.09 18.36
C ILE A 439 -27.80 41.52 17.84
N GLY A 440 -27.20 41.65 16.66
CA GLY A 440 -26.77 42.93 16.08
C GLY A 440 -25.49 43.52 16.68
N THR A 441 -24.91 42.87 17.70
CA THR A 441 -23.67 43.29 18.38
C THR A 441 -22.73 42.11 18.59
N THR A 442 -21.42 42.37 18.56
CA THR A 442 -20.38 41.40 18.92
C THR A 442 -19.77 41.63 20.30
N SER A 443 -20.24 42.66 21.02
CA SER A 443 -19.86 42.97 22.39
C SER A 443 -21.11 43.04 23.28
N PRO A 444 -21.78 41.89 23.51
CA PRO A 444 -22.92 41.85 24.41
C PRO A 444 -22.51 42.29 25.83
N SER A 445 -23.11 43.36 26.35
CA SER A 445 -22.84 43.89 27.71
C SER A 445 -23.66 43.16 28.79
N SER A 446 -24.59 42.31 28.38
CA SER A 446 -25.46 41.47 29.21
C SER A 446 -25.61 40.08 28.57
N ALA A 447 -25.98 39.08 29.38
CA ALA A 447 -26.09 37.68 28.94
C ALA A 447 -26.97 37.50 27.68
N PHE A 448 -27.97 38.36 27.50
CA PHE A 448 -28.64 38.60 26.23
C PHE A 448 -28.58 40.09 25.93
N HIS A 449 -27.98 40.49 24.80
CA HIS A 449 -27.89 41.88 24.37
C HIS A 449 -28.33 42.00 22.92
N GLN A 450 -29.54 42.50 22.71
CA GLN A 450 -30.04 42.85 21.38
C GLN A 450 -29.80 44.33 21.15
N VAL A 451 -29.24 44.69 20.00
CA VAL A 451 -29.18 46.07 19.51
C VAL A 451 -29.88 46.17 18.15
N GLY A 452 -30.54 47.30 17.90
CA GLY A 452 -31.08 47.63 16.59
C GLY A 452 -29.99 47.66 15.52
N GLY A 453 -30.37 47.35 14.29
CA GLY A 453 -29.45 47.40 13.16
C GLY A 453 -28.97 48.82 12.87
N GLY A 454 -27.72 49.13 13.23
CA GLY A 454 -26.97 50.31 12.81
C GLY A 454 -27.19 51.55 13.67
N ALA A 455 -26.28 51.82 14.63
CA ALA A 455 -26.09 53.07 15.42
C ALA A 455 -27.32 53.74 16.09
N LEU A 456 -28.53 53.26 15.82
CA LEU A 456 -29.78 53.68 16.38
C LEU A 456 -30.05 52.74 17.54
N TYR A 457 -30.14 53.30 18.74
CA TYR A 457 -30.50 52.55 19.95
C TYR A 457 -31.97 52.11 19.94
N THR A 458 -32.64 51.99 18.79
CA THR A 458 -34.00 51.46 18.71
C THR A 458 -33.95 49.94 18.89
N GLY A 459 -34.84 49.39 19.73
CA GLY A 459 -34.85 47.97 20.02
C GLY A 459 -36.23 47.48 20.40
N ASP A 460 -36.67 46.42 19.73
CA ASP A 460 -37.89 45.68 20.03
C ASP A 460 -37.53 44.23 20.42
N ALA A 461 -37.79 43.87 21.68
CA ALA A 461 -37.73 42.47 22.09
C ALA A 461 -39.16 41.97 22.29
N ARG A 462 -39.60 41.09 21.38
CA ARG A 462 -40.91 40.44 21.43
C ARG A 462 -40.78 39.01 21.93
N ILE A 463 -41.54 38.66 22.96
CA ILE A 463 -41.57 37.31 23.53
C ILE A 463 -42.95 36.70 23.25
N GLY A 464 -42.98 35.72 22.34
CA GLY A 464 -44.18 34.99 21.94
C GLY A 464 -45.16 35.81 21.08
N GLY A 465 -46.14 35.12 20.50
CA GLY A 465 -47.17 35.72 19.66
C GLY A 465 -46.96 35.53 18.14
N SER A 466 -47.57 36.40 17.34
CA SER A 466 -47.52 36.48 15.89
C SER A 466 -47.15 37.89 15.42
N SER A 467 -47.10 38.12 14.11
CA SER A 467 -46.84 39.45 13.52
C SER A 467 -47.88 40.52 13.89
N VAL A 468 -49.06 40.11 14.35
CA VAL A 468 -50.18 41.01 14.71
C VAL A 468 -50.52 40.97 16.21
N ASN A 469 -50.22 39.88 16.91
CA ASN A 469 -50.52 39.69 18.32
C ASN A 469 -49.25 39.28 19.05
N PHE A 470 -48.59 40.17 19.78
CA PHE A 470 -47.40 39.79 20.54
C PHE A 470 -47.76 39.36 21.97
N GLY A 471 -46.96 38.50 22.59
CA GLY A 471 -47.13 38.16 24.01
C GLY A 471 -46.79 39.37 24.89
N ILE A 472 -45.50 39.65 25.00
CA ILE A 472 -44.95 40.85 25.64
C ILE A 472 -44.00 41.53 24.66
N GLU A 473 -44.12 42.86 24.55
CA GLU A 473 -43.18 43.71 23.82
C GLU A 473 -42.46 44.63 24.80
N LEU A 474 -41.14 44.57 24.76
CA LEU A 474 -40.24 45.57 25.32
C LEU A 474 -39.81 46.46 24.17
N PHE A 475 -40.32 47.70 24.14
CA PHE A 475 -40.07 48.63 23.05
C PHE A 475 -39.30 49.83 23.55
N TYR A 476 -38.30 50.23 22.77
CA TYR A 476 -37.54 51.44 23.03
C TYR A 476 -37.31 52.20 21.73
N ASN A 477 -37.66 53.49 21.73
CA ASN A 477 -37.54 54.40 20.60
C ASN A 477 -36.79 55.68 21.00
N GLN A 478 -35.94 56.18 20.11
CA GLN A 478 -35.29 57.49 20.22
C GLN A 478 -35.59 58.42 19.04
N ASP A 479 -36.47 58.03 18.12
CA ASP A 479 -36.89 58.86 16.99
C ASP A 479 -37.84 59.97 17.48
N GLY A 480 -37.31 61.19 17.61
CA GLY A 480 -38.04 62.39 18.04
C GLY A 480 -38.20 62.57 19.56
N ALA A 481 -38.25 61.49 20.34
CA ALA A 481 -38.20 61.50 21.81
C ALA A 481 -37.76 60.14 22.36
N THR A 482 -37.03 60.12 23.47
CA THR A 482 -36.75 58.87 24.20
C THR A 482 -38.02 58.35 24.84
N SER A 483 -38.57 57.26 24.32
CA SER A 483 -39.70 56.55 24.92
C SER A 483 -39.38 55.06 25.08
N GLY A 484 -39.73 54.51 26.24
CA GLY A 484 -39.63 53.08 26.53
C GLY A 484 -40.97 52.59 27.04
N SER A 485 -41.45 51.46 26.55
CA SER A 485 -42.68 50.83 27.00
C SER A 485 -42.50 49.33 27.21
N VAL A 486 -43.25 48.82 28.18
CA VAL A 486 -43.52 47.39 28.32
C VAL A 486 -45.01 47.22 28.07
N TYR A 487 -45.37 46.43 27.08
CA TYR A 487 -46.75 46.26 26.67
C TYR A 487 -47.07 44.78 26.48
N CYS A 488 -48.30 44.36 26.80
CA CYS A 488 -48.79 43.00 26.54
C CYS A 488 -49.91 43.04 25.50
N SER A 489 -49.97 42.01 24.63
CA SER A 489 -50.83 41.88 23.43
C SER A 489 -51.96 42.92 23.24
N PRO A 490 -51.94 43.74 22.18
CA PRO A 490 -53.02 44.69 21.85
C PRO A 490 -54.27 44.01 21.26
N GLY A 491 -54.20 42.70 20.94
CA GLY A 491 -55.23 41.99 20.19
C GLY A 491 -56.39 41.40 21.00
N TYR A 492 -56.28 41.34 22.34
CA TYR A 492 -57.37 40.84 23.20
C TYR A 492 -57.96 42.00 24.00
N SER A 493 -58.95 42.70 23.46
CA SER A 493 -59.68 43.76 24.20
C SER A 493 -60.63 43.22 25.29
N ASN A 494 -60.35 42.03 25.83
CA ASN A 494 -61.19 41.40 26.85
C ASN A 494 -60.63 41.61 28.26
N ALA A 495 -61.51 41.51 29.25
CA ALA A 495 -61.18 41.64 30.67
C ALA A 495 -60.21 40.56 31.19
N SER A 496 -59.83 39.57 30.37
CA SER A 496 -58.95 38.47 30.75
C SER A 496 -57.47 38.72 30.43
N ILE A 497 -57.12 39.79 29.69
CA ILE A 497 -55.73 40.25 29.67
C ILE A 497 -55.37 40.72 31.07
N LEU A 498 -54.28 40.18 31.63
CA LEU A 498 -53.67 40.64 32.87
C LEU A 498 -52.18 40.89 32.62
N PHE A 499 -51.74 42.14 32.71
CA PHE A 499 -50.33 42.49 32.83
C PHE A 499 -49.99 42.68 34.30
N LYS A 500 -49.19 41.77 34.84
CA LYS A 500 -48.91 41.66 36.27
C LYS A 500 -47.44 41.96 36.54
N LEU A 501 -47.17 42.87 37.47
CA LEU A 501 -45.85 43.18 37.99
C LEU A 501 -45.82 42.91 39.49
N GLY A 502 -44.81 42.17 39.96
CA GLY A 502 -44.63 41.83 41.37
C GLY A 502 -43.18 41.46 41.70
N ALA A 503 -42.77 41.61 42.95
CA ALA A 503 -41.40 41.38 43.39
C ALA A 503 -41.22 40.03 44.12
N GLY A 504 -40.67 39.02 43.44
CA GLY A 504 -40.20 37.78 44.08
C GLY A 504 -41.29 36.77 44.48
N SER A 505 -40.85 35.55 44.83
CA SER A 505 -41.73 34.46 45.24
C SER A 505 -42.36 34.77 46.60
N GLY A 506 -43.63 35.17 46.62
CA GLY A 506 -44.39 35.46 47.84
C GLY A 506 -45.11 36.81 47.83
N ASN A 507 -44.70 37.75 46.97
CA ASN A 507 -45.45 38.99 46.73
C ASN A 507 -46.29 38.80 45.46
N THR A 508 -47.55 38.40 45.64
CA THR A 508 -48.47 38.23 44.50
C THR A 508 -48.84 39.58 43.90
N ASP A 509 -48.82 39.69 42.56
CA ASP A 509 -49.46 40.71 41.71
C ASP A 509 -49.61 42.11 42.34
N GLN A 510 -48.49 42.81 42.53
CA GLN A 510 -48.47 44.11 43.19
C GLN A 510 -49.05 45.24 42.32
N LEU A 511 -48.85 45.17 41.00
CA LEU A 511 -49.53 46.01 40.02
C LEU A 511 -50.15 45.11 38.96
N VAL A 512 -51.44 45.25 38.74
CA VAL A 512 -52.20 44.52 37.73
C VAL A 512 -52.85 45.52 36.79
N LEU A 513 -52.53 45.45 35.52
CA LEU A 513 -53.24 46.18 34.46
C LEU A 513 -54.11 45.18 33.70
N LYS A 514 -55.40 45.45 33.62
CA LYS A 514 -56.34 44.61 32.88
C LYS A 514 -56.63 45.16 31.49
N GLY A 515 -57.00 44.28 30.57
CA GLY A 515 -57.41 44.66 29.21
C GLY A 515 -58.66 45.56 29.15
N ASP A 516 -59.45 45.61 30.23
CA ASP A 516 -60.60 46.50 30.38
C ASP A 516 -60.25 47.90 30.95
N GLY A 517 -58.96 48.16 31.20
CA GLY A 517 -58.45 49.45 31.67
C GLY A 517 -58.43 49.62 33.20
N THR A 518 -58.79 48.59 33.96
CA THR A 518 -58.70 48.63 35.42
C THR A 518 -57.26 48.39 35.91
N VAL A 519 -56.90 49.09 36.98
CA VAL A 519 -55.58 49.04 37.64
C VAL A 519 -55.74 48.52 39.06
N GLY A 520 -55.14 47.37 39.37
CA GLY A 520 -55.03 46.84 40.72
C GLY A 520 -53.67 47.17 41.32
N ILE A 521 -53.62 47.67 42.55
CA ILE A 521 -52.40 47.73 43.37
C ILE A 521 -52.61 46.81 44.56
N GLY A 522 -51.86 45.71 44.62
CA GLY A 522 -52.03 44.64 45.63
C GLY A 522 -53.33 43.83 45.50
N GLN A 523 -54.09 44.05 44.41
CA GLN A 523 -55.32 43.34 44.09
C GLN A 523 -55.24 42.66 42.72
N ALA A 524 -55.43 41.34 42.70
CA ALA A 524 -55.37 40.53 41.48
C ALA A 524 -56.61 40.68 40.58
N ALA A 525 -57.75 41.05 41.17
CA ALA A 525 -59.02 41.30 40.49
C ALA A 525 -59.59 42.67 40.89
N PRO A 526 -59.05 43.78 40.36
CA PRO A 526 -59.58 45.11 40.66
C PRO A 526 -61.07 45.21 40.27
N GLU A 527 -61.90 45.76 41.17
CA GLU A 527 -63.35 45.89 40.99
C GLU A 527 -63.75 47.30 40.51
N GLY A 528 -62.77 48.18 40.31
CA GLY A 528 -62.92 49.53 39.78
C GLY A 528 -61.67 49.98 39.03
N THR A 529 -61.73 51.17 38.41
CA THR A 529 -60.64 51.70 37.57
C THR A 529 -59.29 51.73 38.29
N LEU A 530 -59.29 52.05 39.60
CA LEU A 530 -58.14 51.88 40.49
C LEU A 530 -58.62 51.19 41.76
N HIS A 531 -58.14 49.97 42.02
CA HIS A 531 -58.37 49.25 43.27
C HIS A 531 -57.03 49.10 44.00
N VAL A 532 -56.85 49.81 45.11
CA VAL A 532 -55.71 49.62 46.01
C VAL A 532 -56.17 48.74 47.16
N ASP A 533 -55.63 47.52 47.24
CA ASP A 533 -55.87 46.59 48.33
C ASP A 533 -54.53 46.09 48.88
N HIS A 534 -54.47 45.84 50.18
CA HIS A 534 -53.26 45.33 50.81
C HIS A 534 -53.61 44.51 52.05
N ALA A 535 -52.79 43.50 52.36
CA ALA A 535 -53.00 42.63 53.52
C ALA A 535 -52.92 43.37 54.88
N THR A 536 -52.36 44.59 54.90
CA THR A 536 -52.37 45.53 56.03
C THR A 536 -53.03 46.84 55.58
N ALA A 537 -53.23 47.81 56.48
CA ALA A 537 -53.89 49.08 56.16
C ALA A 537 -53.36 49.72 54.86
N ALA A 538 -54.20 49.79 53.83
CA ALA A 538 -53.87 50.44 52.57
C ALA A 538 -53.91 51.96 52.76
N THR A 539 -52.75 52.61 52.59
CA THR A 539 -52.65 54.07 52.65
C THR A 539 -52.35 54.63 51.26
N ILE A 540 -53.20 55.54 50.78
CA ILE A 540 -52.92 56.35 49.58
C ILE A 540 -52.33 57.68 50.04
N VAL A 541 -51.04 57.87 49.78
CA VAL A 541 -50.34 59.14 50.08
C VAL A 541 -50.27 59.96 48.79
N VAL A 542 -50.95 61.11 48.76
CA VAL A 542 -50.90 62.07 47.64
C VAL A 542 -50.11 63.28 48.11
N GLY A 543 -48.87 63.46 47.65
CA GLY A 543 -48.04 64.60 48.03
C GLY A 543 -46.59 64.54 47.56
N ARG A 544 -46.00 65.71 47.32
CA ARG A 544 -44.56 65.93 47.07
C ARG A 544 -44.14 67.23 47.75
N THR A 545 -42.96 67.25 48.37
CA THR A 545 -42.40 68.46 48.99
C THR A 545 -42.42 69.65 48.01
N GLY A 546 -42.97 70.79 48.45
CA GLY A 546 -43.05 72.02 47.67
C GLY A 546 -44.29 72.16 46.77
N TYR A 547 -45.20 71.19 46.75
CA TYR A 547 -46.43 71.22 45.96
C TYR A 547 -47.65 70.96 46.85
N VAL A 548 -48.78 71.60 46.52
CA VAL A 548 -50.06 71.34 47.19
C VAL A 548 -50.67 70.11 46.53
N PRO A 549 -50.81 68.96 47.23
CA PRO A 549 -51.54 67.84 46.67
C PRO A 549 -53.02 68.19 46.53
N GLU A 550 -53.61 67.76 45.43
CA GLU A 550 -55.02 67.99 45.15
C GLU A 550 -55.65 66.69 44.65
N ILE A 551 -56.78 66.32 45.26
CA ILE A 551 -57.67 65.29 44.72
C ILE A 551 -58.76 66.03 43.95
N ARG A 552 -58.67 66.02 42.62
CA ARG A 552 -59.67 66.64 41.74
C ARG A 552 -60.70 65.62 41.29
N ALA A 553 -61.98 65.90 41.54
CA ALA A 553 -63.08 65.24 40.84
C ALA A 553 -63.47 66.10 39.62
N GLY A 554 -63.46 65.53 38.43
CA GLY A 554 -63.74 66.22 37.17
C GLY A 554 -64.42 65.30 36.16
N GLY A 555 -65.16 65.87 35.21
CA GLY A 555 -66.01 65.13 34.27
C GLY A 555 -67.47 65.59 34.35
N THR A 556 -68.39 64.82 33.74
CA THR A 556 -69.83 65.13 33.78
C THR A 556 -70.46 64.96 35.17
N ASN A 557 -69.79 64.23 36.07
CA ASN A 557 -70.10 64.18 37.49
C ASN A 557 -68.88 64.64 38.29
N THR A 558 -69.03 65.66 39.14
CA THR A 558 -67.91 66.28 39.90
C THR A 558 -67.96 65.95 41.39
N ASP A 559 -68.81 65.01 41.78
CA ASP A 559 -68.89 64.55 43.16
C ASP A 559 -67.56 63.89 43.59
N LEU A 560 -66.97 64.35 44.69
CA LEU A 560 -65.92 63.63 45.39
C LEU A 560 -66.56 62.86 46.55
N ARG A 561 -66.65 61.53 46.43
CA ARG A 561 -67.19 60.66 47.48
C ARG A 561 -66.06 60.04 48.29
N LEU A 562 -66.10 60.24 49.59
CA LEU A 562 -65.28 59.54 50.57
C LEU A 562 -66.23 58.71 51.43
N SER A 563 -65.94 57.42 51.60
CA SER A 563 -66.79 56.51 52.36
C SER A 563 -65.94 55.64 53.26
N ALA A 564 -66.36 55.50 54.52
CA ALA A 564 -65.81 54.56 55.47
C ALA A 564 -66.86 53.46 55.71
N VAL A 565 -66.70 52.32 55.03
CA VAL A 565 -67.73 51.28 54.95
C VAL A 565 -67.59 50.16 55.99
N GLY A 566 -66.49 50.11 56.74
CA GLY A 566 -66.25 49.12 57.79
C GLY A 566 -66.87 49.50 59.14
N THR A 567 -67.18 48.51 59.98
CA THR A 567 -67.71 48.74 61.34
C THR A 567 -66.72 49.55 62.18
N GLY A 568 -67.08 50.79 62.53
CA GLY A 568 -66.21 51.71 63.26
C GLY A 568 -65.35 52.63 62.37
N GLY A 569 -65.57 52.61 61.06
CA GLY A 569 -64.93 53.53 60.13
C GLY A 569 -65.31 54.99 60.40
N TRP A 570 -64.37 55.90 60.15
CA TRP A 570 -64.56 57.34 60.26
C TRP A 570 -63.95 58.02 59.05
N ILE A 571 -64.46 59.21 58.72
CA ILE A 571 -63.90 60.09 57.68
C ILE A 571 -63.31 61.29 58.39
N GLY A 572 -62.06 61.64 58.12
CA GLY A 572 -61.46 62.82 58.74
C GLY A 572 -60.51 63.62 57.85
N LEU A 573 -60.43 64.91 58.16
CA LEU A 573 -59.52 65.87 57.55
C LEU A 573 -58.49 66.30 58.59
N ARG A 574 -57.23 65.93 58.35
CA ARG A 574 -56.11 66.21 59.25
C ARG A 574 -55.24 67.35 58.73
N THR A 575 -54.81 68.23 59.63
CA THR A 575 -53.74 69.19 59.35
C THR A 575 -52.72 69.18 60.47
N GLN A 576 -51.42 69.20 60.12
CA GLN A 576 -50.32 69.10 61.08
C GLN A 576 -50.43 67.89 62.04
N GLY A 577 -50.94 66.76 61.55
CA GLY A 577 -51.16 65.55 62.33
C GLY A 577 -52.39 65.56 63.25
N VAL A 578 -53.22 66.60 63.22
CA VAL A 578 -54.40 66.75 64.07
C VAL A 578 -55.69 66.66 63.25
N ASP A 579 -56.65 65.88 63.71
CA ASP A 579 -58.01 65.82 63.15
C ASP A 579 -58.76 67.14 63.37
N ARG A 580 -59.03 67.85 62.27
CA ARG A 580 -59.77 69.12 62.27
C ARG A 580 -61.27 68.92 62.11
N LEU A 581 -61.62 67.93 61.30
CA LEU A 581 -62.98 67.44 61.12
C LEU A 581 -62.92 65.92 61.17
N THR A 582 -63.75 65.31 62.01
CA THR A 582 -63.96 63.87 62.03
C THR A 582 -65.45 63.59 61.99
N ILE A 583 -65.88 62.77 61.03
CA ILE A 583 -67.21 62.17 61.00
C ILE A 583 -67.03 60.76 61.52
N SER A 584 -67.52 60.50 62.73
CA SER A 584 -67.47 59.19 63.37
C SER A 584 -68.47 58.21 62.75
N ALA A 585 -68.39 56.94 63.12
CA ALA A 585 -69.24 55.87 62.57
C ALA A 585 -70.75 56.07 62.81
N ASP A 586 -71.12 56.92 63.78
CA ASP A 586 -72.49 57.36 64.05
C ASP A 586 -72.98 58.48 63.10
N GLY A 587 -72.13 58.92 62.17
CA GLY A 587 -72.43 59.94 61.17
C GLY A 587 -72.35 61.38 61.68
N ILE A 588 -71.91 61.60 62.93
CA ILE A 588 -71.88 62.93 63.53
C ILE A 588 -70.55 63.63 63.18
N PRO A 589 -70.58 64.82 62.53
CA PRO A 589 -69.38 65.60 62.31
C PRO A 589 -68.94 66.30 63.61
N THR A 590 -67.67 66.14 63.95
CA THR A 590 -67.00 66.81 65.06
C THR A 590 -65.92 67.73 64.51
N PHE A 591 -65.91 68.99 64.96
CA PHE A 591 -64.89 69.99 64.62
C PHE A 591 -64.02 70.27 65.83
N THR A 592 -62.72 69.98 65.74
CA THR A 592 -61.78 70.16 66.86
C THR A 592 -61.16 71.56 66.81
N THR A 593 -61.63 72.46 67.67
CA THR A 593 -61.14 73.85 67.79
C THR A 593 -59.99 73.97 68.79
N ALA A 594 -58.81 73.46 68.44
CA ALA A 594 -57.59 73.94 69.09
C ALA A 594 -57.26 75.35 68.53
N LEU A 595 -57.71 76.41 69.23
CA LEU A 595 -57.56 77.82 68.83
C LEU A 595 -56.12 78.34 68.96
N PRO A 596 -55.55 79.01 67.94
CA PRO A 596 -54.52 80.04 68.10
C PRO A 596 -55.16 81.39 68.49
N THR A 597 -54.48 82.14 69.34
CA THR A 597 -54.92 83.29 70.16
C THR A 597 -55.30 84.59 69.43
N SER A 598 -56.13 84.55 68.39
CA SER A 598 -56.76 85.76 67.82
C SER A 598 -58.16 85.44 67.34
N SER A 599 -59.11 85.44 68.25
CA SER A 599 -60.46 84.92 68.06
C SER A 599 -61.52 86.02 68.05
N THR A 600 -61.74 86.65 66.91
CA THR A 600 -63.10 87.04 66.54
C THR A 600 -63.77 85.77 66.02
N ILE A 601 -64.29 84.95 66.93
CA ILE A 601 -65.16 83.84 66.54
C ILE A 601 -66.38 84.46 65.90
N ALA A 602 -66.65 84.07 64.65
CA ALA A 602 -67.94 84.28 64.01
C ALA A 602 -69.01 83.60 64.86
N LYS A 603 -69.57 84.32 65.82
CA LYS A 603 -70.89 83.99 66.38
C LYS A 603 -71.83 83.91 65.19
N VAL A 604 -72.68 82.88 65.16
CA VAL A 604 -73.81 82.72 64.23
C VAL A 604 -74.50 84.08 64.08
N GLN A 605 -74.23 84.76 62.96
CA GLN A 605 -74.40 86.21 62.87
C GLN A 605 -75.87 86.61 62.62
N SER A 606 -76.72 85.65 62.28
CA SER A 606 -78.18 85.72 62.40
C SER A 606 -78.79 84.35 62.12
N VAL A 607 -79.84 83.98 62.86
CA VAL A 607 -80.80 82.95 62.43
C VAL A 607 -81.99 83.72 61.88
N ALA A 608 -82.02 83.91 60.56
CA ALA A 608 -83.13 84.55 59.88
C ALA A 608 -84.11 83.49 59.37
N GLY A 609 -85.37 83.54 59.84
CA GLY A 609 -86.49 82.87 59.16
C GLY A 609 -86.94 81.50 59.67
N GLY A 610 -86.64 81.11 60.90
CA GLY A 610 -87.14 79.86 61.51
C GLY A 610 -87.68 80.09 62.93
N THR A 611 -88.89 79.61 63.19
CA THR A 611 -89.73 79.88 64.38
C THR A 611 -89.26 79.16 65.66
N GLY A 612 -88.00 79.35 66.04
CA GLY A 612 -87.53 79.03 67.38
C GLY A 612 -86.35 78.06 67.42
N ILE A 613 -85.32 78.46 68.17
CA ILE A 613 -84.36 77.54 68.76
C ILE A 613 -85.14 76.74 69.81
N THR A 614 -85.36 75.44 69.58
CA THR A 614 -85.96 74.55 70.57
C THR A 614 -84.85 73.72 71.22
N SER A 615 -84.57 73.95 72.51
CA SER A 615 -83.78 73.01 73.31
C SER A 615 -84.74 72.10 74.08
N THR A 616 -84.69 70.80 73.81
CA THR A 616 -85.57 69.79 74.42
C THR A 616 -84.95 69.12 75.66
N GLY A 617 -83.97 69.75 76.33
CA GLY A 617 -83.18 69.12 77.40
C GLY A 617 -83.15 69.89 78.71
N GLY A 618 -84.03 69.52 79.65
CA GLY A 618 -83.76 69.17 81.06
C GLY A 618 -83.14 70.15 82.08
N GLU A 619 -82.30 71.10 81.69
CA GLU A 619 -81.61 72.01 82.62
C GLU A 619 -81.70 73.42 82.00
N THR A 620 -82.21 74.39 82.77
CA THR A 620 -82.59 75.76 82.35
C THR A 620 -81.81 76.30 81.13
N PRO A 621 -82.42 76.40 79.93
CA PRO A 621 -81.77 77.06 78.81
C PRO A 621 -81.57 78.55 79.12
N SER A 622 -80.33 78.95 79.36
CA SER A 622 -79.97 80.35 79.52
C SER A 622 -79.69 80.96 78.15
N LEU A 623 -80.58 81.83 77.68
CA LEU A 623 -80.26 82.80 76.64
C LEU A 623 -79.52 83.97 77.29
N SER A 624 -78.18 83.96 77.24
CA SER A 624 -77.35 85.02 77.79
C SER A 624 -77.31 86.20 76.81
N VAL A 625 -78.00 87.28 77.16
CA VAL A 625 -77.94 88.58 76.48
C VAL A 625 -77.19 89.57 77.37
N ASP A 626 -76.19 90.23 76.78
CA ASP A 626 -75.29 91.18 77.43
C ASP A 626 -76.08 92.42 77.91
N ALA A 627 -75.92 92.76 79.19
CA ALA A 627 -76.68 93.78 79.91
C ALA A 627 -76.47 95.24 79.44
N SER A 628 -75.73 95.45 78.35
CA SER A 628 -75.52 96.76 77.72
C SER A 628 -76.59 97.14 76.66
N GLN A 629 -77.61 96.31 76.42
CA GLN A 629 -78.70 96.60 75.46
C GLN A 629 -80.09 96.42 76.09
N THR A 630 -80.84 97.52 76.20
CA THR A 630 -81.97 97.71 77.13
C THR A 630 -83.38 97.38 76.60
N GLN A 631 -83.55 96.56 75.57
CA GLN A 631 -84.89 96.13 75.14
C GLN A 631 -84.90 94.73 74.50
N ILE A 632 -85.72 93.84 75.07
CA ILE A 632 -86.22 92.64 74.39
C ILE A 632 -87.61 92.99 73.84
N THR A 633 -87.71 93.14 72.52
CA THR A 633 -89.00 93.35 71.84
C THR A 633 -89.59 91.99 71.47
N ALA A 634 -90.31 91.37 72.41
CA ALA A 634 -91.10 90.19 72.09
C ALA A 634 -92.46 90.62 71.50
N VAL A 635 -92.71 90.30 70.23
CA VAL A 635 -94.03 90.45 69.58
C VAL A 635 -94.74 89.10 69.67
N GLY A 636 -95.32 88.80 70.85
CA GLY A 636 -96.07 87.56 71.08
C GLY A 636 -96.14 87.15 72.55
N THR A 637 -97.28 86.58 72.96
CA THR A 637 -97.71 86.34 74.35
C THR A 637 -96.65 85.64 75.22
N LEU A 638 -96.11 86.35 76.22
CA LEU A 638 -95.46 85.72 77.37
C LEU A 638 -96.55 85.30 78.38
N ALA A 639 -97.05 84.07 78.26
CA ALA A 639 -98.00 83.51 79.22
C ALA A 639 -97.28 82.81 80.37
N THR A 640 -97.61 83.25 81.60
CA THR A 640 -97.46 82.56 82.89
C THR A 640 -96.07 82.06 83.27
N GLY A 641 -95.23 82.93 83.83
CA GLY A 641 -94.01 82.55 84.55
C GLY A 641 -93.62 83.61 85.58
N VAL A 642 -93.44 83.19 86.83
CA VAL A 642 -93.12 84.04 87.98
C VAL A 642 -91.80 84.78 87.75
N TRP A 643 -91.84 86.11 87.76
CA TRP A 643 -90.66 86.97 87.81
C TRP A 643 -90.33 87.29 89.28
N ASN A 644 -89.23 86.75 89.80
CA ASN A 644 -88.66 87.16 91.09
C ASN A 644 -87.71 88.34 90.86
N ALA A 645 -88.16 89.57 91.13
CA ALA A 645 -87.31 90.76 91.18
C ALA A 645 -87.36 91.39 92.57
N SER A 646 -86.21 91.69 93.15
CA SER A 646 -86.00 91.97 94.57
C SER A 646 -86.19 93.44 95.01
N VAL A 647 -86.65 94.36 94.14
CA VAL A 647 -87.09 95.72 94.52
C VAL A 647 -88.14 96.23 93.50
N ILE A 648 -89.37 96.53 93.95
CA ILE A 648 -90.38 97.26 93.17
C ILE A 648 -90.71 98.56 93.92
N ALA A 649 -90.37 99.72 93.37
CA ALA A 649 -90.76 101.03 93.92
C ALA A 649 -91.84 101.67 93.02
N ALA A 650 -93.02 101.93 93.62
CA ALA A 650 -94.19 102.64 93.09
C ALA A 650 -95.00 101.96 91.94
N ALA A 651 -95.91 101.05 92.32
CA ALA A 651 -97.14 100.82 91.57
C ALA A 651 -98.24 101.79 92.06
N LYS A 652 -98.90 102.50 91.13
CA LYS A 652 -100.17 103.19 91.39
C LYS A 652 -101.22 102.61 90.44
N ILE A 653 -101.97 101.64 90.93
CA ILE A 653 -103.19 101.09 90.31
C ILE A 653 -104.37 101.91 90.84
N GLY A 654 -105.24 102.44 89.98
CA GLY A 654 -106.38 103.29 90.36
C GLY A 654 -107.72 102.86 89.73
N ALA A 655 -108.66 102.49 90.61
CA ALA A 655 -110.14 102.48 90.54
C ALA A 655 -110.90 101.62 89.49
N HIS A 656 -111.60 100.60 90.02
CA HIS A 656 -112.72 99.85 89.45
C HIS A 656 -113.97 99.96 90.35
N GLY A 657 -115.16 99.99 89.73
CA GLY A 657 -116.49 99.66 90.26
C GLY A 657 -117.39 99.42 89.04
N SER A 658 -118.27 98.42 88.91
CA SER A 658 -118.98 97.55 89.87
C SER A 658 -119.07 96.09 89.38
N ALA A 659 -118.99 95.15 90.33
CA ALA A 659 -118.90 93.69 90.28
C ALA A 659 -119.96 92.96 89.39
N GLN A 660 -119.71 91.76 88.83
CA GLN A 660 -119.53 90.48 89.55
C GLN A 660 -118.54 89.51 88.86
N HIS A 661 -117.50 89.10 89.60
CA HIS A 661 -116.93 87.75 89.54
C HIS A 661 -117.36 87.01 90.82
N THR A 662 -117.91 85.81 90.68
CA THR A 662 -118.18 84.81 91.73
C THR A 662 -117.12 83.70 91.57
N GLY A 663 -116.20 83.38 92.48
CA GLY A 663 -115.73 83.92 93.76
C GLY A 663 -114.47 83.14 94.22
N THR A 664 -113.79 83.64 95.26
CA THR A 664 -112.67 83.04 96.05
C THR A 664 -111.24 83.48 95.70
N ILE A 665 -110.78 84.54 96.36
CA ILE A 665 -109.40 84.61 96.90
C ILE A 665 -109.56 84.79 98.41
N GLY A 666 -109.17 83.77 99.16
CA GLY A 666 -108.88 83.86 100.59
C GLY A 666 -107.37 83.81 100.81
N ALA A 667 -106.91 84.60 101.77
CA ALA A 667 -105.58 84.65 102.39
C ALA A 667 -104.42 85.26 101.58
N PHE A 668 -104.14 86.52 101.93
CA PHE A 668 -102.77 87.00 102.13
C PHE A 668 -102.06 86.14 103.18
N THR A 669 -100.87 85.65 102.83
CA THR A 669 -99.69 85.87 103.69
C THR A 669 -98.82 86.80 102.84
N GLN A 670 -98.71 88.05 103.28
CA GLN A 670 -97.97 89.09 102.55
C GLN A 670 -96.48 88.91 102.74
#